data_AF-F0YE94-F1
#
_entry.id   AF-F0YE94-F1
#
_cell.length_a   1.000
_cell.length_b   1.000
_cell.length_c   1.000
_cell.angle_alpha   90.00
_cell.angle_beta   90.00
_cell.angle_gamma   90.00
#
_symmetry.space_group_name_H-M   'P 1'
#
loop_
_entity.id
_entity.type
_entity.pdbx_description
1 polymer ?
#
loop_
_entity_poly.entity_id
_entity_poly.type
_entity_poly.pdbx_seq_one_letter_code
_entity_poly.pdbx_strand_id
1 'polypeptide(L)'
;MLPAVYGALAGLATSVRRPWACTVCGLLFLVTAGPTALSSTYTIWNWTALLGQIADGVLRPAAPPRLLPFLVVNSWAIFTSFNIMAVAHPPHFAELAKRIDASMPYFHFLNTVGHFVPGVVGLWWFAKLEHRTAACAWTSVVPLHVASLAFHLMWALRVAGGLKLDNVYLKRPVFQWYCAWATGAMTHVLVGSFVHRACLNPDVPLTFANAANSAVPEYTTARNTLALCLLGLAQARKPDVVVELGANAHVPLATQFAAQSCIGLMNRDATTTVFALMVGDDNDWAEILGVAAADSVWTAAEFLESCVDSPLVKGVARWNVTAQKAAVPQIVTVAGVRDLLLLEDGLVDHDLPVVFDATKELAGASERDATRYVFDRYANETTTMAKMDPGYEGKPPHAALTGTANPALVDFIVQEKLFCFFLYDGCVPLTKDHALMEEIVANSPWPEPIVVYGYDDSWPLAGDLFEAETTCAGHAMGQVASNGFSNLGFFSVDAPTETPKVQPFDHAATPAAYDGGTTYVSFVVGDGDNLEMVKGSRRHWMEQRVANWTSASPLRFPITWTLSPRALQFPALGDWFFEQAAKTRADAFVLPPSGDLYAYPSEMDEELQRAFVNDTARDAYLLNSSATVAWEFLGSWTKAIADFFPKYAATRVAGLFAVNVPYLFPIVDFGFAEQYKVLSDDAGNRAVLFRPNEWRGTTCPHGCATHEALADKINGLPTGSVAAYYATSDGGFDLGDLYATVPLLGDHVTIVDANALAGLALQRSAAEAARG
;
A
#
# COMPACT_ATOMS: atom_id res chain seq x y z
N MET A 1 -1.94 44.79 -32.95
CA MET A 1 -3.37 44.66 -32.57
C MET A 1 -3.58 44.27 -31.10
N LEU A 2 -2.68 43.54 -30.42
CA LEU A 2 -2.84 43.19 -28.99
C LEU A 2 -3.05 44.38 -28.02
N PRO A 3 -2.28 45.50 -28.08
CA PRO A 3 -2.39 46.56 -27.07
C PRO A 3 -3.75 47.30 -27.07
N ALA A 4 -4.39 47.40 -28.24
CA ALA A 4 -5.68 48.06 -28.40
C ALA A 4 -6.85 47.24 -27.83
N VAL A 5 -6.77 45.90 -27.89
CA VAL A 5 -7.78 45.00 -27.29
C VAL A 5 -7.64 44.96 -25.77
N TYR A 6 -6.40 44.97 -25.25
CA TYR A 6 -6.14 45.04 -23.80
C TYR A 6 -6.54 46.39 -23.19
N GLY A 7 -6.37 47.50 -23.90
CA GLY A 7 -6.85 48.82 -23.48
C GLY A 7 -8.39 48.92 -23.42
N ALA A 8 -9.10 48.27 -24.36
CA ALA A 8 -10.56 48.22 -24.36
C ALA A 8 -11.12 47.32 -23.23
N LEU A 9 -10.43 46.22 -22.90
CA LEU A 9 -10.76 45.31 -21.79
C LEU A 9 -10.61 45.98 -20.42
N ALA A 10 -9.52 46.72 -20.21
CA ALA A 10 -9.35 47.56 -19.02
C ALA A 10 -10.38 48.70 -18.98
N GLY A 11 -10.74 49.30 -20.12
CA GLY A 11 -11.77 50.33 -20.24
C GLY A 11 -13.20 49.88 -19.86
N LEU A 12 -13.56 48.61 -20.09
CA LEU A 12 -14.89 48.09 -19.75
C LEU A 12 -15.02 47.67 -18.28
N ALA A 13 -13.97 47.06 -17.71
CA ALA A 13 -13.92 46.74 -16.28
C ALA A 13 -13.91 48.00 -15.40
N THR A 14 -13.48 49.14 -15.95
CA THR A 14 -13.36 50.42 -15.27
C THR A 14 -14.60 51.34 -15.38
N SER A 15 -15.54 51.12 -16.31
CA SER A 15 -16.56 52.15 -16.65
C SER A 15 -17.92 52.09 -15.92
N VAL A 16 -18.19 51.15 -15.01
CA VAL A 16 -19.53 51.03 -14.39
C VAL A 16 -19.51 51.14 -12.85
N ARG A 17 -20.31 52.07 -12.33
CA ARG A 17 -20.37 52.50 -10.91
C ARG A 17 -20.88 51.46 -9.89
N ARG A 18 -21.20 50.20 -10.26
CA ARG A 18 -21.75 49.19 -9.33
C ARG A 18 -20.70 48.14 -8.89
N PRO A 19 -20.58 47.81 -7.60
CA PRO A 19 -19.34 47.22 -7.06
C PRO A 19 -19.13 45.70 -7.26
N TRP A 20 -20.17 44.86 -7.33
CA TRP A 20 -19.99 43.39 -7.36
C TRP A 20 -20.16 42.76 -8.75
N ALA A 21 -21.18 43.19 -9.51
CA ALA A 21 -21.46 42.69 -10.85
C ALA A 21 -20.31 42.96 -11.83
N CYS A 22 -19.55 44.05 -11.65
CA CYS A 22 -18.43 44.40 -12.54
C CYS A 22 -17.18 43.53 -12.32
N THR A 23 -16.92 43.07 -11.09
CA THR A 23 -15.79 42.18 -10.81
C THR A 23 -16.08 40.78 -11.33
N VAL A 24 -17.29 40.26 -11.09
CA VAL A 24 -17.72 38.94 -11.58
C VAL A 24 -17.84 38.93 -13.11
N CYS A 25 -18.47 39.95 -13.72
CA CYS A 25 -18.50 40.09 -15.18
C CYS A 25 -17.11 40.34 -15.77
N GLY A 26 -16.24 41.09 -15.08
CA GLY A 26 -14.85 41.27 -15.50
C GLY A 26 -14.07 39.96 -15.50
N LEU A 27 -14.16 39.17 -14.43
CA LEU A 27 -13.54 37.84 -14.33
C LEU A 27 -14.13 36.86 -15.35
N LEU A 28 -15.45 36.84 -15.55
CA LEU A 28 -16.12 36.03 -16.58
C LEU A 28 -15.79 36.50 -18.00
N PHE A 29 -15.54 37.78 -18.23
CA PHE A 29 -15.16 38.31 -19.55
C PHE A 29 -13.67 38.07 -19.83
N LEU A 30 -12.79 38.18 -18.84
CA LEU A 30 -11.38 37.74 -18.94
C LEU A 30 -11.31 36.23 -19.20
N VAL A 31 -12.10 35.47 -18.43
CA VAL A 31 -12.78 34.20 -18.72
C VAL A 31 -12.95 33.88 -20.20
N THR A 32 -13.97 34.51 -20.78
CA THR A 32 -14.65 34.13 -22.02
C THR A 32 -14.09 34.80 -23.27
N ALA A 33 -13.64 36.06 -23.17
CA ALA A 33 -13.19 36.92 -24.27
C ALA A 33 -11.66 37.15 -24.30
N GLY A 34 -10.92 36.56 -23.36
CA GLY A 34 -9.46 36.54 -23.38
C GLY A 34 -8.90 35.95 -24.68
N PRO A 35 -7.77 36.48 -25.21
CA PRO A 35 -7.26 36.06 -26.50
C PRO A 35 -7.05 34.55 -26.56
N THR A 36 -7.65 33.91 -27.57
CA THR A 36 -7.37 32.53 -27.99
C THR A 36 -6.01 32.39 -28.68
N ALA A 37 -5.29 33.51 -28.86
CA ALA A 37 -3.94 33.54 -29.39
C ALA A 37 -2.98 32.86 -28.39
N LEU A 38 -2.86 31.54 -28.56
CA LEU A 38 -1.79 30.62 -28.17
C LEU A 38 -1.34 30.71 -26.70
N SER A 39 -1.62 29.64 -25.94
CA SER A 39 -0.75 29.20 -24.81
C SER A 39 -0.44 30.24 -23.72
N SER A 40 -1.31 31.22 -23.45
CA SER A 40 -1.00 32.24 -22.45
C SER A 40 -0.94 31.63 -21.05
N THR A 41 0.28 31.55 -20.51
CA THR A 41 0.51 31.08 -19.15
C THR A 41 -0.27 31.94 -18.16
N TYR A 42 -0.67 31.34 -17.04
CA TYR A 42 -1.41 32.06 -15.99
C TYR A 42 -0.62 33.28 -15.45
N THR A 43 0.71 33.29 -15.62
CA THR A 43 1.60 34.43 -15.39
C THR A 43 1.23 35.67 -16.20
N ILE A 44 0.94 35.50 -17.51
CA ILE A 44 0.60 36.62 -18.41
C ILE A 44 -0.70 37.28 -17.97
N TRP A 45 -1.66 36.48 -17.51
CA TRP A 45 -2.91 36.95 -16.94
C TRP A 45 -2.69 37.81 -15.70
N ASN A 46 -1.86 37.32 -14.79
CA ASN A 46 -1.53 38.03 -13.56
C ASN A 46 -0.84 39.38 -13.83
N TRP A 47 0.08 39.43 -14.81
CA TRP A 47 0.73 40.68 -15.24
C TRP A 47 -0.23 41.67 -15.91
N THR A 48 -1.12 41.16 -16.77
CA THR A 48 -2.12 42.00 -17.44
C THR A 48 -3.04 42.65 -16.41
N ALA A 49 -3.47 41.89 -15.42
CA ALA A 49 -4.29 42.41 -14.33
C ALA A 49 -3.52 43.43 -13.45
N LEU A 50 -2.23 43.20 -13.18
CA LEU A 50 -1.39 44.16 -12.44
C LEU A 50 -1.21 45.48 -13.20
N LEU A 51 -0.85 45.42 -14.49
CA LEU A 51 -0.67 46.62 -15.32
C LEU A 51 -1.99 47.37 -15.50
N GLY A 52 -3.10 46.66 -15.69
CA GLY A 52 -4.44 47.24 -15.73
C GLY A 52 -4.78 47.95 -14.41
N GLN A 53 -4.43 47.36 -13.27
CA GLN A 53 -4.67 47.96 -11.96
C GLN A 53 -3.79 49.20 -11.70
N ILE A 54 -2.53 49.19 -12.15
CA ILE A 54 -1.63 50.35 -12.08
C ILE A 54 -2.16 51.49 -12.94
N ALA A 55 -2.50 51.21 -14.20
CA ALA A 55 -3.07 52.20 -15.10
C ALA A 55 -4.36 52.81 -14.52
N ASP A 56 -5.20 51.98 -13.90
CA ASP A 56 -6.40 52.43 -13.23
C ASP A 56 -6.12 53.37 -12.04
N GLY A 57 -5.14 53.03 -11.21
CA GLY A 57 -4.71 53.87 -10.09
C GLY A 57 -4.15 55.22 -10.55
N VAL A 58 -3.46 55.27 -11.69
CA VAL A 58 -2.94 56.51 -12.29
C VAL A 58 -4.08 57.36 -12.87
N LEU A 59 -5.00 56.75 -13.61
CA LEU A 59 -6.09 57.47 -14.28
C LEU A 59 -7.21 57.89 -13.32
N ARG A 60 -7.40 57.14 -12.23
CA ARG A 60 -8.49 57.34 -11.25
C ARG A 60 -7.95 57.19 -9.83
N PRO A 61 -7.14 58.15 -9.35
CA PRO A 61 -6.49 58.06 -8.03
C PRO A 61 -7.49 58.00 -6.86
N ALA A 62 -8.73 58.44 -7.06
CA ALA A 62 -9.80 58.35 -6.07
C ALA A 62 -10.55 56.99 -6.07
N ALA A 63 -10.29 56.11 -7.05
CA ALA A 63 -10.92 54.80 -7.13
C ALA A 63 -10.08 53.75 -6.38
N PRO A 64 -10.69 52.90 -5.54
CA PRO A 64 -9.94 51.86 -4.84
C PRO A 64 -9.53 50.74 -5.81
N PRO A 65 -8.33 50.14 -5.66
CA PRO A 65 -7.84 49.13 -6.59
C PRO A 65 -8.46 47.75 -6.33
N ARG A 66 -9.62 47.50 -6.94
CA ARG A 66 -10.48 46.35 -6.61
C ARG A 66 -9.95 44.97 -6.99
N LEU A 67 -9.02 44.88 -7.94
CA LEU A 67 -8.40 43.61 -8.34
C LEU A 67 -7.14 43.28 -7.52
N LEU A 68 -6.64 44.23 -6.73
CA LEU A 68 -5.42 44.05 -5.97
C LEU A 68 -5.45 42.85 -5.00
N PRO A 69 -6.54 42.59 -4.23
CA PRO A 69 -6.61 41.41 -3.37
C PRO A 69 -6.49 40.10 -4.15
N PHE A 70 -7.14 40.04 -5.32
CA PHE A 70 -7.13 38.87 -6.20
C PHE A 70 -5.75 38.64 -6.83
N LEU A 71 -5.08 39.71 -7.24
CA LEU A 71 -3.70 39.68 -7.74
C LEU A 71 -2.72 39.12 -6.72
N VAL A 72 -2.86 39.51 -5.45
CA VAL A 72 -2.00 39.00 -4.37
C VAL A 72 -2.15 37.49 -4.25
N VAL A 73 -3.38 36.99 -4.11
CA VAL A 73 -3.65 35.55 -3.91
C VAL A 73 -3.15 34.73 -5.10
N ASN A 74 -3.46 35.17 -6.33
CA ASN A 74 -3.01 34.49 -7.53
C ASN A 74 -1.50 34.46 -7.68
N SER A 75 -0.81 35.57 -7.43
CA SER A 75 0.66 35.63 -7.54
C SER A 75 1.33 34.58 -6.65
N TRP A 76 0.88 34.48 -5.40
CA TRP A 76 1.40 33.49 -4.45
C TRP A 76 1.04 32.06 -4.87
N ALA A 77 -0.19 31.80 -5.31
CA ALA A 77 -0.60 30.48 -5.76
C ALA A 77 0.21 29.98 -6.96
N ILE A 78 0.53 30.87 -7.92
CA ILE A 78 1.39 30.51 -9.05
C ILE A 78 2.80 30.23 -8.55
N PHE A 79 3.35 31.12 -7.74
CA PHE A 79 4.71 31.01 -7.24
C PHE A 79 4.91 29.68 -6.50
N THR A 80 4.03 29.32 -5.57
CA THR A 80 4.14 28.07 -4.82
C THR A 80 3.93 26.84 -5.71
N SER A 81 2.96 26.87 -6.63
CA SER A 81 2.71 25.77 -7.58
C SER A 81 3.89 25.51 -8.52
N PHE A 82 4.62 26.57 -8.94
CA PHE A 82 5.81 26.41 -9.78
C PHE A 82 7.02 25.90 -8.99
N ASN A 83 7.21 26.37 -7.76
CA ASN A 83 8.35 25.95 -6.95
C ASN A 83 8.18 24.52 -6.44
N ILE A 84 6.96 24.07 -6.13
CA ILE A 84 6.75 22.67 -5.72
C ILE A 84 7.07 21.69 -6.85
N MET A 85 6.86 22.08 -8.12
CA MET A 85 7.26 21.27 -9.27
C MET A 85 8.78 21.09 -9.37
N ALA A 86 9.56 22.10 -8.99
CA ALA A 86 11.02 22.00 -8.92
C ALA A 86 11.50 21.17 -7.73
N VAL A 87 10.74 21.13 -6.63
CA VAL A 87 11.03 20.23 -5.50
C VAL A 87 10.70 18.78 -5.86
N ALA A 88 9.52 18.54 -6.46
CA ALA A 88 9.07 17.21 -6.88
C ALA A 88 9.88 16.66 -8.06
N HIS A 89 10.50 17.53 -8.85
CA HIS A 89 11.35 17.15 -9.97
C HIS A 89 12.52 18.15 -10.13
N PRO A 90 13.68 17.88 -9.52
CA PRO A 90 14.82 18.80 -9.51
C PRO A 90 15.25 19.35 -10.90
N PRO A 91 15.19 18.59 -12.01
CA PRO A 91 15.50 19.11 -13.35
C PRO A 91 14.46 20.08 -13.93
N HIS A 92 13.29 20.26 -13.29
CA HIS A 92 12.15 20.98 -13.86
C HIS A 92 12.50 22.39 -14.38
N PHE A 93 13.24 23.18 -13.60
CA PHE A 93 13.64 24.53 -14.00
C PHE A 93 14.69 24.53 -15.11
N ALA A 94 15.60 23.55 -15.12
CA ALA A 94 16.57 23.41 -16.21
C ALA A 94 15.88 23.11 -17.55
N GLU A 95 14.87 22.25 -17.53
CA GLU A 95 14.09 21.92 -18.72
C GLU A 95 13.23 23.09 -19.20
N LEU A 96 12.62 23.85 -18.29
CA LEU A 96 11.88 25.06 -18.64
C LEU A 96 12.80 26.15 -19.21
N ALA A 97 13.96 26.36 -18.60
CA ALA A 97 14.97 27.30 -19.10
C ALA A 97 15.40 26.92 -20.52
N LYS A 98 15.68 25.62 -20.76
CA LYS A 98 15.98 25.09 -22.10
C LYS A 98 14.84 25.31 -23.09
N ARG A 99 13.57 25.10 -22.68
CA ARG A 99 12.40 25.28 -23.56
C ARG A 99 12.26 26.72 -24.07
N ILE A 100 12.64 27.71 -23.26
CA ILE A 100 12.55 29.13 -23.62
C ILE A 100 13.88 29.72 -24.09
N ASP A 101 14.89 28.89 -24.34
CA ASP A 101 16.25 29.30 -24.73
C ASP A 101 16.88 30.33 -23.78
N ALA A 102 16.74 30.10 -22.47
CA ALA A 102 17.26 30.94 -21.41
C ALA A 102 18.39 30.23 -20.64
N SER A 103 19.40 31.01 -20.20
CA SER A 103 20.32 30.54 -19.17
C SER A 103 19.60 30.38 -17.83
N MET A 104 20.08 29.48 -16.96
CA MET A 104 19.48 29.27 -15.64
C MET A 104 19.38 30.56 -14.79
N PRO A 105 20.41 31.43 -14.72
CA PRO A 105 20.28 32.70 -14.01
C PRO A 105 19.20 33.61 -14.62
N TYR A 106 19.10 33.67 -15.94
CA TYR A 106 18.08 34.47 -16.63
C TYR A 106 16.67 33.90 -16.41
N PHE A 107 16.52 32.57 -16.42
CA PHE A 107 15.26 31.91 -16.08
C PHE A 107 14.83 32.21 -14.65
N HIS A 108 15.73 32.10 -13.66
CA HIS A 108 15.40 32.45 -12.28
C HIS A 108 15.03 33.93 -12.12
N PHE A 109 15.70 34.83 -12.85
CA PHE A 109 15.31 36.23 -12.91
C PHE A 109 13.89 36.39 -13.48
N LEU A 110 13.57 35.77 -14.62
CA LEU A 110 12.24 35.79 -15.21
C LEU A 110 11.18 35.18 -14.31
N ASN A 111 11.48 34.09 -13.59
CA ASN A 111 10.58 33.44 -12.66
C ASN A 111 10.31 34.34 -11.42
N THR A 112 11.37 34.94 -10.88
CA THR A 112 11.26 35.86 -9.72
C THR A 112 10.48 37.11 -10.09
N VAL A 113 10.83 37.75 -11.20
CA VAL A 113 10.09 38.91 -11.71
C VAL A 113 8.67 38.49 -12.05
N GLY A 114 8.49 37.40 -12.77
CA GLY A 114 7.22 36.91 -13.28
C GLY A 114 6.19 36.57 -12.21
N HIS A 115 6.63 35.96 -11.11
CA HIS A 115 5.72 35.33 -10.13
C HIS A 115 5.82 35.89 -8.73
N PHE A 116 7.03 36.29 -8.29
CA PHE A 116 7.25 36.76 -6.91
C PHE A 116 7.03 38.27 -6.77
N VAL A 117 7.59 39.07 -7.68
CA VAL A 117 7.50 40.54 -7.63
C VAL A 117 6.04 41.05 -7.64
N PRO A 118 5.13 40.56 -8.50
CA PRO A 118 3.71 40.94 -8.46
C PRO A 118 3.06 40.67 -7.10
N GLY A 119 3.38 39.53 -6.47
CA GLY A 119 2.86 39.17 -5.15
C GLY A 119 3.35 40.12 -4.07
N VAL A 120 4.64 40.44 -4.07
CA VAL A 120 5.25 41.36 -3.08
C VAL A 120 4.77 42.79 -3.28
N VAL A 121 4.81 43.31 -4.50
CA VAL A 121 4.35 44.67 -4.83
C VAL A 121 2.85 44.80 -4.56
N GLY A 122 2.06 43.80 -4.95
CA GLY A 122 0.62 43.77 -4.70
C GLY A 122 0.30 43.76 -3.21
N LEU A 123 1.02 42.96 -2.41
CA LEU A 123 0.83 42.89 -0.97
C LEU A 123 1.27 44.18 -0.27
N TRP A 124 2.41 44.76 -0.68
CA TRP A 124 2.88 46.04 -0.18
C TRP A 124 1.87 47.16 -0.48
N TRP A 125 1.39 47.23 -1.72
CA TRP A 125 0.37 48.20 -2.13
C TRP A 125 -0.91 47.99 -1.32
N PHE A 126 -1.37 46.74 -1.20
CA PHE A 126 -2.56 46.41 -0.41
C PHE A 126 -2.42 46.81 1.06
N ALA A 127 -1.23 46.60 1.64
CA ALA A 127 -0.91 47.01 3.00
C ALA A 127 -0.86 48.53 3.20
N LYS A 128 -0.64 49.32 2.15
CA LYS A 128 -0.61 50.79 2.22
C LYS A 128 -1.93 51.47 1.84
N LEU A 129 -2.95 50.71 1.45
CA LEU A 129 -4.26 51.28 1.14
C LEU A 129 -4.96 51.78 2.41
N GLU A 130 -5.28 53.07 2.45
CA GLU A 130 -6.11 53.67 3.52
C GLU A 130 -7.57 53.18 3.45
N HIS A 131 -8.03 52.74 2.27
CA HIS A 131 -9.40 52.29 2.01
C HIS A 131 -9.48 50.82 1.60
N ARG A 132 -8.84 49.90 2.35
CA ARG A 132 -8.85 48.45 2.04
C ARG A 132 -10.26 47.88 1.91
N THR A 133 -11.18 48.29 2.80
CA THR A 133 -12.59 47.87 2.77
C THR A 133 -13.27 48.21 1.45
N ALA A 134 -12.96 49.37 0.86
CA ALA A 134 -13.50 49.80 -0.43
C ALA A 134 -12.90 49.02 -1.61
N ALA A 135 -11.62 48.65 -1.53
CA ALA A 135 -10.96 47.77 -2.52
C ALA A 135 -11.55 46.35 -2.48
N CYS A 136 -11.99 45.90 -1.31
CA CYS A 136 -12.51 44.56 -1.11
C CYS A 136 -14.04 44.46 -1.06
N ALA A 137 -14.77 45.53 -1.40
CA ALA A 137 -16.21 45.59 -1.24
C ALA A 137 -16.99 44.47 -1.96
N TRP A 138 -16.39 43.85 -2.98
CA TRP A 138 -16.98 42.72 -3.70
C TRP A 138 -16.82 41.37 -2.97
N THR A 139 -15.84 41.26 -2.08
CA THR A 139 -15.52 40.00 -1.38
C THR A 139 -16.54 39.63 -0.30
N SER A 140 -17.40 40.57 0.11
CA SER A 140 -18.53 40.28 1.02
C SER A 140 -19.61 39.42 0.38
N VAL A 141 -19.64 39.34 -0.95
CA VAL A 141 -20.59 38.52 -1.71
C VAL A 141 -19.98 37.17 -2.06
N VAL A 142 -18.70 37.17 -2.46
CA VAL A 142 -17.95 35.94 -2.77
C VAL A 142 -16.62 36.00 -2.04
N PRO A 143 -16.34 35.05 -1.12
CA PRO A 143 -15.07 35.00 -0.42
C PRO A 143 -13.90 34.97 -1.41
N LEU A 144 -12.85 35.75 -1.11
CA LEU A 144 -11.74 35.95 -2.04
C LEU A 144 -11.05 34.63 -2.45
N HIS A 145 -10.86 33.71 -1.50
CA HIS A 145 -10.26 32.41 -1.78
C HIS A 145 -11.11 31.58 -2.75
N VAL A 146 -12.44 31.62 -2.63
CA VAL A 146 -13.36 30.92 -3.55
C VAL A 146 -13.26 31.52 -4.94
N ALA A 147 -13.33 32.85 -5.06
CA ALA A 147 -13.24 33.53 -6.35
C ALA A 147 -11.89 33.28 -7.06
N SER A 148 -10.80 33.30 -6.31
CA SER A 148 -9.44 33.06 -6.81
C SER A 148 -9.25 31.62 -7.28
N LEU A 149 -9.66 30.65 -6.45
CA LEU A 149 -9.58 29.23 -6.79
C LEU A 149 -10.45 28.88 -8.01
N ALA A 150 -11.70 29.35 -8.02
CA ALA A 150 -12.62 29.12 -9.13
C ALA A 150 -12.05 29.67 -10.45
N PHE A 151 -11.45 30.87 -10.42
CA PHE A 151 -10.80 31.44 -11.60
C PHE A 151 -9.61 30.59 -12.08
N HIS A 152 -8.77 30.10 -11.16
CA HIS A 152 -7.62 29.27 -11.51
C HIS A 152 -8.05 27.95 -12.19
N LEU A 153 -9.09 27.31 -11.65
CA LEU A 153 -9.67 26.08 -12.22
C LEU A 153 -10.34 26.34 -13.58
N MET A 154 -11.13 27.41 -13.70
CA MET A 154 -11.76 27.78 -14.97
C MET A 154 -10.73 28.10 -16.05
N TRP A 155 -9.62 28.76 -15.70
CA TRP A 155 -8.52 29.00 -16.63
C TRP A 155 -7.92 27.68 -17.12
N ALA A 156 -7.65 26.72 -16.22
CA ALA A 156 -7.07 25.44 -16.61
C ALA A 156 -7.99 24.62 -17.51
N LEU A 157 -9.26 24.52 -17.14
CA LEU A 157 -10.28 23.86 -17.96
C LEU A 157 -10.38 24.49 -19.36
N ARG A 158 -10.33 25.82 -19.45
CA ARG A 158 -10.39 26.53 -20.73
C ARG A 158 -9.12 26.37 -21.57
N VAL A 159 -7.94 26.52 -20.95
CA VAL A 159 -6.67 26.63 -21.68
C VAL A 159 -6.02 25.27 -21.95
N ALA A 160 -6.21 24.31 -21.05
CA ALA A 160 -5.61 22.97 -21.15
C ALA A 160 -6.63 21.85 -21.33
N GLY A 161 -7.94 22.13 -21.25
CA GLY A 161 -8.99 21.11 -21.32
C GLY A 161 -9.10 20.26 -20.05
N GLY A 162 -8.36 20.59 -18.99
CA GLY A 162 -8.26 19.79 -17.78
C GLY A 162 -7.18 20.30 -16.83
N LEU A 163 -6.89 19.52 -15.78
CA LEU A 163 -5.83 19.82 -14.81
C LEU A 163 -4.43 19.45 -15.34
N LYS A 164 -4.35 18.66 -16.42
CA LYS A 164 -3.08 18.31 -17.04
C LYS A 164 -2.60 19.45 -17.93
N LEU A 165 -1.57 20.17 -17.50
CA LEU A 165 -1.08 21.36 -18.20
C LEU A 165 0.07 21.06 -19.19
N ASP A 166 0.20 19.81 -19.64
CA ASP A 166 1.25 19.36 -20.57
C ASP A 166 1.33 20.23 -21.84
N ASN A 167 0.18 20.65 -22.37
CA ASN A 167 0.09 21.45 -23.59
C ASN A 167 0.47 22.93 -23.38
N VAL A 168 0.50 23.38 -22.12
CA VAL A 168 0.87 24.76 -21.74
C VAL A 168 2.33 24.81 -21.29
N TYR A 169 2.75 23.83 -20.50
CA TYR A 169 4.09 23.72 -19.90
C TYR A 169 4.86 22.52 -20.50
N LEU A 170 5.53 21.74 -19.66
CA LEU A 170 6.25 20.54 -20.07
C LEU A 170 5.40 19.30 -19.80
N LYS A 171 5.56 18.23 -20.58
CA LYS A 171 4.91 16.95 -20.30
C LYS A 171 5.42 16.43 -18.95
N ARG A 172 4.50 16.08 -18.05
CA ARG A 172 4.84 15.53 -16.72
C ARG A 172 3.98 14.32 -16.37
N PRO A 173 4.48 13.44 -15.49
CA PRO A 173 3.64 12.46 -14.80
C PRO A 173 2.46 13.16 -14.14
N VAL A 174 1.30 12.51 -14.15
CA VAL A 174 0.04 13.13 -13.70
C VAL A 174 0.12 13.56 -12.23
N PHE A 175 0.81 12.76 -11.39
CA PHE A 175 1.02 13.08 -9.97
C PHE A 175 1.66 14.46 -9.75
N GLN A 176 2.62 14.85 -10.58
CA GLN A 176 3.30 16.14 -10.43
C GLN A 176 2.36 17.30 -10.70
N TRP A 177 1.50 17.18 -11.72
CA TRP A 177 0.44 18.16 -11.95
C TRP A 177 -0.52 18.25 -10.77
N TYR A 178 -0.86 17.13 -10.15
CA TYR A 178 -1.70 17.14 -8.96
C TYR A 178 -1.02 17.78 -7.75
N CYS A 179 0.28 17.52 -7.51
CA CYS A 179 1.04 18.21 -6.46
C CYS A 179 1.05 19.72 -6.68
N ALA A 180 1.23 20.19 -7.93
CA ALA A 180 1.16 21.60 -8.27
C ALA A 180 -0.24 22.18 -8.01
N TRP A 181 -1.29 21.48 -8.46
CA TRP A 181 -2.67 21.92 -8.26
C TRP A 181 -3.08 21.97 -6.80
N ALA A 182 -2.69 20.96 -6.02
CA ALA A 182 -3.00 20.88 -4.62
C ALA A 182 -2.28 21.98 -3.83
N THR A 183 -1.01 22.23 -4.14
CA THR A 183 -0.24 23.35 -3.57
C THR A 183 -0.85 24.70 -3.95
N GLY A 184 -1.25 24.88 -5.21
CA GLY A 184 -1.92 26.08 -5.68
C GLY A 184 -3.26 26.31 -5.01
N ALA A 185 -4.10 25.27 -4.90
CA ALA A 185 -5.40 25.32 -4.24
C ALA A 185 -5.26 25.65 -2.74
N MET A 186 -4.32 24.99 -2.06
CA MET A 186 -3.99 25.30 -0.67
C MET A 186 -3.54 26.75 -0.52
N THR A 187 -2.71 27.25 -1.44
CA THR A 187 -2.27 28.65 -1.42
C THR A 187 -3.43 29.61 -1.65
N HIS A 188 -4.38 29.30 -2.55
CA HIS A 188 -5.60 30.09 -2.75
C HIS A 188 -6.44 30.18 -1.49
N VAL A 189 -6.59 29.07 -0.76
CA VAL A 189 -7.32 29.03 0.51
C VAL A 189 -6.59 29.84 1.57
N LEU A 190 -5.32 29.52 1.84
CA LEU A 190 -4.56 30.14 2.94
C LEU A 190 -4.34 31.64 2.72
N VAL A 191 -3.79 32.02 1.57
CA VAL A 191 -3.51 33.44 1.25
C VAL A 191 -4.82 34.18 1.00
N GLY A 192 -5.80 33.55 0.36
CA GLY A 192 -7.11 34.15 0.10
C GLY A 192 -7.89 34.44 1.38
N SER A 193 -7.94 33.52 2.34
CA SER A 193 -8.56 33.75 3.64
C SER A 193 -7.84 34.80 4.46
N PHE A 194 -6.50 34.84 4.41
CA PHE A 194 -5.72 35.89 5.06
C PHE A 194 -6.04 37.28 4.48
N VAL A 195 -5.96 37.43 3.17
CA VAL A 195 -6.24 38.71 2.49
C VAL A 195 -7.72 39.09 2.68
N HIS A 196 -8.65 38.13 2.63
CA HIS A 196 -10.07 38.37 2.88
C HIS A 196 -10.35 38.89 4.30
N ARG A 197 -9.64 38.40 5.32
CA ARG A 197 -9.77 38.94 6.68
C ARG A 197 -9.23 40.36 6.80
N ALA A 198 -8.08 40.64 6.19
CA ALA A 198 -7.53 41.99 6.12
C ALA A 198 -8.42 42.96 5.33
N CYS A 199 -9.24 42.44 4.41
CA CYS A 199 -10.28 43.18 3.72
C CYS A 199 -11.46 43.55 4.63
N LEU A 200 -11.87 42.66 5.54
CA LEU A 200 -12.99 42.87 6.45
C LEU A 200 -12.62 43.67 7.70
N ASN A 201 -11.36 43.57 8.13
CA ASN A 201 -10.83 44.26 9.30
C ASN A 201 -9.52 44.99 8.93
N PRO A 202 -9.57 46.30 8.62
CA PRO A 202 -8.40 47.06 8.19
C PRO A 202 -7.33 47.19 9.28
N ASP A 203 -7.69 47.00 10.55
CA ASP A 203 -6.77 47.08 11.68
C ASP A 203 -5.88 45.85 11.83
N VAL A 204 -6.15 44.76 11.08
CA VAL A 204 -5.29 43.57 11.07
C VAL A 204 -3.96 43.91 10.38
N PRO A 205 -2.81 43.81 11.09
CA PRO A 205 -1.51 44.03 10.48
C PRO A 205 -1.23 42.92 9.47
N LEU A 206 -0.94 43.30 8.22
CA LEU A 206 -0.52 42.39 7.15
C LEU A 206 0.94 41.98 7.36
N THR A 207 1.19 41.09 8.31
CA THR A 207 2.49 40.46 8.51
C THR A 207 2.41 38.97 8.15
N PHE A 208 3.50 38.39 7.66
CA PHE A 208 3.57 36.96 7.38
C PHE A 208 3.31 36.10 8.63
N ALA A 209 3.71 36.58 9.81
CA ALA A 209 3.44 35.91 11.09
C ALA A 209 1.94 35.80 11.40
N ASN A 210 1.15 36.83 11.08
CA ASN A 210 -0.30 36.82 11.27
C ASN A 210 -1.02 35.92 10.26
N ALA A 211 -0.47 35.73 9.06
CA ALA A 211 -1.00 34.80 8.07
C ALA A 211 -0.88 33.34 8.53
N ALA A 212 0.26 32.97 9.13
CA ALA A 212 0.48 31.63 9.66
C ALA A 212 -0.44 31.30 10.86
N ASN A 213 -0.56 32.22 11.81
CA ASN A 213 -1.33 31.99 13.05
C ASN A 213 -2.85 31.96 12.85
N SER A 214 -3.35 32.54 11.77
CA SER A 214 -4.78 32.67 11.51
C SER A 214 -5.35 31.53 10.65
N ALA A 215 -4.50 30.64 10.14
CA ALA A 215 -4.86 29.52 9.26
C ALA A 215 -5.27 28.22 10.01
N VAL A 216 -5.13 28.18 11.34
CA VAL A 216 -5.24 26.95 12.14
C VAL A 216 -6.58 26.20 12.00
N PRO A 217 -7.76 26.86 11.96
CA PRO A 217 -9.04 26.15 11.82
C PRO A 217 -9.36 25.69 10.39
N GLU A 218 -8.86 26.40 9.38
CA GLU A 218 -9.07 26.06 7.95
C GLU A 218 -8.08 24.99 7.45
N TYR A 219 -7.01 24.76 8.22
CA TYR A 219 -5.99 23.74 7.97
C TYR A 219 -6.56 22.32 7.95
N THR A 220 -7.56 22.02 8.79
CA THR A 220 -8.18 20.68 8.86
C THR A 220 -8.95 20.36 7.58
N THR A 221 -9.70 21.33 7.04
CA THR A 221 -10.43 21.16 5.79
C THR A 221 -9.49 21.06 4.60
N ALA A 222 -8.46 21.91 4.52
CA ALA A 222 -7.46 21.85 3.45
C ALA A 222 -6.63 20.55 3.50
N ARG A 223 -6.26 20.09 4.71
CA ARG A 223 -5.59 18.80 4.93
C ARG A 223 -6.47 17.62 4.54
N ASN A 224 -7.77 17.66 4.86
CA ASN A 224 -8.69 16.59 4.50
C ASN A 224 -9.00 16.55 3.00
N THR A 225 -9.14 17.71 2.35
CA THR A 225 -9.29 17.79 0.89
C THR A 225 -8.01 17.38 0.18
N LEU A 226 -6.83 17.72 0.71
CA LEU A 226 -5.54 17.26 0.21
C LEU A 226 -5.36 15.75 0.38
N ALA A 227 -5.74 15.21 1.54
CA ALA A 227 -5.73 13.77 1.80
C ALA A 227 -6.70 13.02 0.88
N LEU A 228 -7.93 13.53 0.66
CA LEU A 228 -8.88 12.96 -0.30
C LEU A 228 -8.39 13.05 -1.75
N CYS A 229 -7.74 14.16 -2.13
CA CYS A 229 -7.13 14.28 -3.45
C CYS A 229 -5.92 13.35 -3.59
N LEU A 230 -5.08 13.17 -2.58
CA LEU A 230 -3.92 12.27 -2.62
C LEU A 230 -4.30 10.78 -2.49
N LEU A 231 -5.36 10.46 -1.74
CA LEU A 231 -5.93 9.11 -1.64
C LEU A 231 -6.63 8.71 -2.95
N GLY A 232 -7.21 9.65 -3.69
CA GLY A 232 -7.65 9.41 -5.07
C GLY A 232 -6.52 9.27 -6.10
N LEU A 233 -5.24 9.34 -5.69
CA LEU A 233 -4.06 9.39 -6.56
C LEU A 233 -3.07 8.23 -6.40
N ALA A 234 -3.33 7.30 -5.48
CA ALA A 234 -2.71 5.98 -5.53
C ALA A 234 -3.53 5.06 -6.44
N GLN A 235 -3.85 5.51 -7.68
CA GLN A 235 -4.32 4.53 -8.66
C GLN A 235 -3.17 3.56 -8.88
N ALA A 236 -3.36 2.33 -8.42
CA ALA A 236 -2.49 1.21 -8.70
C ALA A 236 -2.10 1.24 -10.18
N ARG A 237 -0.83 0.96 -10.46
CA ARG A 237 -0.34 0.93 -11.84
C ARG A 237 -1.25 0.01 -12.66
N LYS A 238 -1.84 0.56 -13.72
CA LYS A 238 -2.56 -0.25 -14.70
C LYS A 238 -1.52 -1.07 -15.50
N PRO A 239 -1.73 -2.38 -15.72
CA PRO A 239 -0.82 -3.17 -16.56
C PRO A 239 -0.79 -2.64 -17.99
N ASP A 240 0.39 -2.70 -18.62
CA ASP A 240 0.57 -2.33 -20.02
C ASP A 240 0.07 -3.45 -20.96
N VAL A 241 0.26 -4.71 -20.53
CA VAL A 241 -0.17 -5.91 -21.24
C VAL A 241 -0.93 -6.83 -20.28
N VAL A 242 -2.03 -7.41 -20.76
CA VAL A 242 -2.79 -8.44 -20.04
C VAL A 242 -2.82 -9.71 -20.86
N VAL A 243 -2.49 -10.85 -20.26
CA VAL A 243 -2.33 -12.14 -20.95
C VAL A 243 -3.30 -13.17 -20.37
N GLU A 244 -4.10 -13.81 -21.21
CA GLU A 244 -4.97 -14.91 -20.80
C GLU A 244 -4.17 -16.22 -20.67
N LEU A 245 -4.13 -16.79 -19.46
CA LEU A 245 -3.34 -17.98 -19.12
C LEU A 245 -4.13 -19.09 -18.42
N GLY A 246 -5.45 -18.98 -18.26
CA GLY A 246 -6.23 -20.00 -17.57
C GLY A 246 -7.59 -19.56 -17.06
N ALA A 247 -7.77 -18.28 -16.75
CA ALA A 247 -8.98 -17.77 -16.11
C ALA A 247 -10.22 -17.92 -17.00
N ASN A 248 -10.07 -17.73 -18.32
CA ASN A 248 -11.16 -17.73 -19.28
C ASN A 248 -10.97 -18.77 -20.40
N ALA A 249 -9.77 -19.33 -20.55
CA ALA A 249 -9.47 -20.34 -21.57
C ALA A 249 -8.52 -21.42 -21.04
N HIS A 250 -8.64 -22.65 -21.57
CA HIS A 250 -7.68 -23.70 -21.26
C HIS A 250 -6.36 -23.43 -22.00
N VAL A 251 -5.29 -23.21 -21.22
CA VAL A 251 -3.93 -23.02 -21.74
C VAL A 251 -3.06 -24.20 -21.27
N PRO A 252 -2.33 -24.90 -22.17
CA PRO A 252 -1.47 -26.01 -21.78
C PRO A 252 -0.39 -25.60 -20.76
N LEU A 253 -0.02 -26.50 -19.85
CA LEU A 253 0.90 -26.21 -18.76
C LEU A 253 2.27 -25.69 -19.25
N ALA A 254 2.86 -26.31 -20.28
CA ALA A 254 4.12 -25.86 -20.87
C ALA A 254 4.02 -24.41 -21.39
N THR A 255 2.86 -24.03 -21.97
CA THR A 255 2.57 -22.66 -22.40
C THR A 255 2.46 -21.70 -21.22
N GLN A 256 1.83 -22.12 -20.11
CA GLN A 256 1.74 -21.30 -18.90
C GLN A 256 3.13 -21.03 -18.32
N PHE A 257 4.00 -22.03 -18.18
CA PHE A 257 5.38 -21.85 -17.70
C PHE A 257 6.20 -20.94 -18.62
N ALA A 258 6.08 -21.11 -19.95
CA ALA A 258 6.74 -20.24 -20.91
C ALA A 258 6.29 -18.78 -20.72
N ALA A 259 4.98 -18.54 -20.70
CA ALA A 259 4.44 -17.21 -20.56
C ALA A 259 4.80 -16.59 -19.20
N GLN A 260 4.70 -17.34 -18.10
CA GLN A 260 5.06 -16.87 -16.76
C GLN A 260 6.55 -16.52 -16.65
N SER A 261 7.45 -17.32 -17.23
CA SER A 261 8.87 -16.95 -17.27
C SER A 261 9.11 -15.66 -18.06
N CYS A 262 8.39 -15.45 -19.16
CA CYS A 262 8.44 -14.19 -19.90
C CYS A 262 7.90 -13.01 -19.09
N ILE A 263 6.76 -13.18 -18.42
CA ILE A 263 6.13 -12.17 -17.55
C ILE A 263 7.12 -11.74 -16.47
N GLY A 264 7.79 -12.70 -15.81
CA GLY A 264 8.83 -12.41 -14.83
C GLY A 264 9.98 -11.57 -15.38
N LEU A 265 10.46 -11.89 -16.59
CA LEU A 265 11.52 -11.11 -17.26
C LEU A 265 11.06 -9.69 -17.62
N MET A 266 9.83 -9.52 -18.11
CA MET A 266 9.29 -8.21 -18.47
C MET A 266 9.02 -7.33 -17.25
N ASN A 267 8.44 -7.89 -16.19
CA ASN A 267 8.17 -7.16 -14.95
C ASN A 267 9.45 -6.76 -14.21
N ARG A 268 10.55 -7.51 -14.37
CA ARG A 268 11.86 -7.16 -13.78
C ARG A 268 12.42 -5.81 -14.26
N ASP A 269 12.28 -5.49 -15.55
CA ASP A 269 12.80 -4.23 -16.10
C ASP A 269 11.86 -3.03 -15.80
N ALA A 270 10.63 -3.32 -15.34
CA ALA A 270 9.59 -2.34 -15.01
C ALA A 270 9.20 -1.37 -16.15
N THR A 271 9.71 -1.57 -17.38
CA THR A 271 9.45 -0.73 -18.56
C THR A 271 8.14 -1.08 -19.26
N THR A 272 7.78 -2.36 -19.28
CA THR A 272 6.49 -2.88 -19.71
C THR A 272 5.99 -3.84 -18.66
N THR A 273 4.86 -3.52 -18.05
CA THR A 273 4.25 -4.32 -17.00
C THR A 273 3.22 -5.28 -17.56
N VAL A 274 3.31 -6.54 -17.16
CA VAL A 274 2.47 -7.61 -17.68
C VAL A 274 1.70 -8.26 -16.54
N PHE A 275 0.39 -8.43 -16.74
CA PHE A 275 -0.52 -9.09 -15.81
C PHE A 275 -1.16 -10.32 -16.48
N ALA A 276 -1.16 -11.45 -15.80
CA ALA A 276 -1.76 -12.70 -16.24
C ALA A 276 -3.17 -12.89 -15.68
N LEU A 277 -4.09 -13.38 -16.52
CA LEU A 277 -5.37 -13.92 -16.10
C LEU A 277 -5.25 -15.44 -15.98
N MET A 278 -4.84 -15.95 -14.81
CA MET A 278 -4.64 -17.38 -14.57
C MET A 278 -5.81 -18.03 -13.85
N VAL A 279 -6.36 -17.34 -12.85
CA VAL A 279 -7.46 -17.82 -12.00
C VAL A 279 -8.60 -16.80 -11.96
N GLY A 280 -9.77 -17.21 -11.46
CA GLY A 280 -10.96 -16.34 -11.43
C GLY A 280 -10.74 -15.00 -10.73
N ASP A 281 -10.00 -15.01 -9.61
CA ASP A 281 -9.67 -13.78 -8.87
C ASP A 281 -8.81 -12.79 -9.67
N ASP A 282 -8.06 -13.23 -10.69
CA ASP A 282 -7.29 -12.32 -11.55
C ASP A 282 -8.18 -11.40 -12.37
N ASN A 283 -9.38 -11.86 -12.76
CA ASN A 283 -10.33 -11.02 -13.49
C ASN A 283 -10.82 -9.86 -12.60
N ASP A 284 -11.11 -10.13 -11.34
CA ASP A 284 -11.55 -9.13 -10.37
C ASP A 284 -10.43 -8.12 -10.11
N TRP A 285 -9.19 -8.59 -9.95
CA TRP A 285 -8.03 -7.72 -9.78
C TRP A 285 -7.74 -6.89 -11.03
N ALA A 286 -7.88 -7.45 -12.23
CA ALA A 286 -7.76 -6.67 -13.46
C ALA A 286 -8.78 -5.52 -13.51
N GLU A 287 -10.03 -5.76 -13.11
CA GLU A 287 -11.05 -4.71 -12.99
C GLU A 287 -10.67 -3.65 -11.95
N ILE A 288 -10.23 -4.07 -10.76
CA ILE A 288 -9.76 -3.18 -9.69
C ILE A 288 -8.60 -2.28 -10.17
N LEU A 289 -7.68 -2.85 -10.96
CA LEU A 289 -6.53 -2.16 -11.56
C LEU A 289 -6.91 -1.29 -12.77
N GLY A 290 -8.19 -1.21 -13.13
CA GLY A 290 -8.69 -0.36 -14.21
C GLY A 290 -8.42 -0.91 -15.62
N VAL A 291 -8.25 -2.22 -15.75
CA VAL A 291 -8.28 -2.90 -17.06
C VAL A 291 -9.72 -2.87 -17.57
N ALA A 292 -9.94 -2.18 -18.68
CA ALA A 292 -11.25 -2.05 -19.29
C ALA A 292 -11.55 -3.28 -20.16
N ALA A 293 -12.83 -3.65 -20.28
CA ALA A 293 -13.27 -4.72 -21.18
C ALA A 293 -12.92 -4.49 -22.67
N ALA A 294 -12.55 -3.27 -23.06
CA ALA A 294 -12.10 -2.91 -24.40
C ALA A 294 -10.58 -2.97 -24.58
N ASP A 295 -9.81 -3.17 -23.52
CA ASP A 295 -8.37 -3.40 -23.62
C ASP A 295 -8.13 -4.76 -24.28
N SER A 296 -7.14 -4.84 -25.17
CA SER A 296 -6.81 -6.09 -25.84
C SER A 296 -6.13 -7.04 -24.85
N VAL A 297 -6.84 -8.07 -24.40
CA VAL A 297 -6.24 -9.22 -23.70
C VAL A 297 -5.55 -10.08 -24.75
N TRP A 298 -4.25 -10.33 -24.56
CA TRP A 298 -3.47 -11.15 -25.48
C TRP A 298 -3.66 -12.62 -25.15
N THR A 299 -3.72 -13.46 -26.17
CA THR A 299 -3.58 -14.90 -25.98
C THR A 299 -2.14 -15.23 -25.58
N ALA A 300 -1.96 -16.37 -24.91
CA ALA A 300 -0.62 -16.85 -24.56
C ALA A 300 0.31 -16.99 -25.78
N ALA A 301 -0.24 -17.39 -26.94
CA ALA A 301 0.53 -17.53 -28.18
C ALA A 301 1.02 -16.17 -28.72
N GLU A 302 0.13 -15.19 -28.85
CA GLU A 302 0.49 -13.82 -29.30
C GLU A 302 1.54 -13.20 -28.37
N PHE A 303 1.39 -13.43 -27.06
CA PHE A 303 2.36 -12.95 -26.08
C PHE A 303 3.72 -13.62 -26.20
N LEU A 304 3.77 -14.94 -26.40
CA LEU A 304 5.03 -15.66 -26.57
C LEU A 304 5.74 -15.29 -27.88
N GLU A 305 5.01 -15.08 -28.98
CA GLU A 305 5.56 -14.55 -30.24
C GLU A 305 6.23 -13.19 -30.03
N SER A 306 5.60 -12.28 -29.27
CA SER A 306 6.24 -11.01 -28.91
C SER A 306 7.41 -11.20 -27.94
N CYS A 307 7.37 -12.22 -27.08
CA CYS A 307 8.37 -12.44 -26.06
C CYS A 307 9.71 -12.91 -26.63
N VAL A 308 9.69 -13.79 -27.63
CA VAL A 308 10.93 -14.33 -28.21
C VAL A 308 11.78 -13.25 -28.91
N ASP A 309 11.15 -12.15 -29.32
CA ASP A 309 11.81 -10.97 -29.90
C ASP A 309 12.26 -9.94 -28.84
N SER A 310 11.93 -10.15 -27.56
CA SER A 310 12.27 -9.22 -26.49
C SER A 310 13.78 -9.23 -26.21
N PRO A 311 14.43 -8.05 -26.10
CA PRO A 311 15.85 -7.97 -25.76
C PRO A 311 16.16 -8.43 -24.33
N LEU A 312 15.12 -8.60 -23.49
CA LEU A 312 15.25 -9.10 -22.12
C LEU A 312 15.50 -10.62 -22.10
N VAL A 313 15.04 -11.35 -23.11
CA VAL A 313 15.23 -12.80 -23.22
C VAL A 313 16.61 -13.09 -23.83
N LYS A 314 17.47 -13.78 -23.09
CA LYS A 314 18.87 -14.07 -23.51
C LYS A 314 19.04 -15.43 -24.17
N GLY A 315 18.01 -16.25 -24.13
CA GLY A 315 18.00 -17.58 -24.72
C GLY A 315 16.84 -18.40 -24.18
N VAL A 316 16.87 -19.70 -24.44
CA VAL A 316 15.87 -20.64 -23.94
C VAL A 316 16.49 -21.65 -22.98
N ALA A 317 15.71 -21.99 -21.96
CA ALA A 317 15.88 -23.21 -21.18
C ALA A 317 14.97 -24.28 -21.81
N ARG A 318 15.57 -25.17 -22.62
CA ARG A 318 14.86 -26.26 -23.28
C ARG A 318 14.51 -27.33 -22.24
N TRP A 319 13.25 -27.77 -22.24
CA TRP A 319 12.77 -28.81 -21.34
C TRP A 319 11.55 -29.53 -21.92
N ASN A 320 11.10 -30.60 -21.25
CA ASN A 320 9.84 -31.28 -21.51
C ASN A 320 9.04 -31.40 -20.21
N VAL A 321 7.82 -30.86 -20.22
CA VAL A 321 7.01 -30.73 -19.00
C VAL A 321 6.70 -32.07 -18.31
N THR A 322 6.67 -33.16 -19.07
CA THR A 322 6.38 -34.51 -18.54
C THR A 322 7.65 -35.22 -18.09
N ALA A 323 8.70 -35.20 -18.90
CA ALA A 323 9.93 -35.96 -18.66
C ALA A 323 10.83 -35.31 -17.58
N GLN A 324 10.75 -33.99 -17.41
CA GLN A 324 11.52 -33.25 -16.39
C GLN A 324 10.64 -32.78 -15.22
N LYS A 325 9.49 -33.41 -14.99
CA LYS A 325 8.54 -33.01 -13.94
C LYS A 325 9.20 -32.82 -12.56
N ALA A 326 10.04 -33.77 -12.14
CA ALA A 326 10.77 -33.72 -10.86
C ALA A 326 11.76 -32.54 -10.75
N ALA A 327 12.21 -32.00 -11.88
CA ALA A 327 13.23 -30.95 -11.94
C ALA A 327 12.65 -29.56 -12.26
N VAL A 328 11.32 -29.41 -12.33
CA VAL A 328 10.68 -28.12 -12.68
C VAL A 328 11.19 -26.96 -11.82
N PRO A 329 11.23 -27.05 -10.46
CA PRO A 329 11.67 -25.92 -9.63
C PRO A 329 13.08 -25.42 -9.99
N GLN A 330 13.98 -26.36 -10.25
CA GLN A 330 15.38 -26.08 -10.57
C GLN A 330 15.52 -25.48 -11.97
N ILE A 331 14.71 -25.93 -12.93
CA ILE A 331 14.67 -25.35 -14.28
C ILE A 331 14.18 -23.89 -14.22
N VAL A 332 13.16 -23.60 -13.40
CA VAL A 332 12.66 -22.22 -13.19
C VAL A 332 13.74 -21.34 -12.57
N THR A 333 14.51 -21.85 -11.60
CA THR A 333 15.66 -21.13 -11.01
C THR A 333 16.67 -20.72 -12.08
N VAL A 334 17.07 -21.67 -12.93
CA VAL A 334 18.05 -21.41 -13.99
C VAL A 334 17.52 -20.37 -14.98
N ALA A 335 16.22 -20.41 -15.30
CA ALA A 335 15.59 -19.42 -16.16
C ALA A 335 15.62 -18.01 -15.56
N GLY A 336 15.34 -17.87 -14.26
CA GLY A 336 15.47 -16.60 -13.54
C GLY A 336 16.89 -16.04 -13.59
N VAL A 337 17.88 -16.85 -13.21
CA VAL A 337 19.28 -16.44 -13.11
C VAL A 337 19.88 -16.06 -14.46
N ARG A 338 19.55 -16.81 -15.51
CA ARG A 338 20.13 -16.69 -16.86
C ARG A 338 19.26 -15.92 -17.85
N ASP A 339 18.17 -15.33 -17.38
CA ASP A 339 17.25 -14.51 -18.16
C ASP A 339 16.67 -15.28 -19.38
N LEU A 340 16.23 -16.52 -19.13
CA LEU A 340 15.80 -17.46 -20.17
C LEU A 340 14.29 -17.62 -20.22
N LEU A 341 13.78 -17.83 -21.43
CA LEU A 341 12.43 -18.31 -21.63
C LEU A 341 12.37 -19.84 -21.40
N LEU A 342 11.43 -20.31 -20.59
CA LEU A 342 11.14 -21.73 -20.43
C LEU A 342 10.41 -22.23 -21.67
N LEU A 343 11.02 -23.11 -22.47
CA LEU A 343 10.40 -23.51 -23.73
C LEU A 343 10.50 -25.01 -24.00
N GLU A 344 9.37 -25.60 -24.34
CA GLU A 344 9.28 -26.95 -24.91
C GLU A 344 9.31 -26.84 -26.45
N ASP A 345 9.96 -27.81 -27.11
CA ASP A 345 10.14 -27.78 -28.56
C ASP A 345 8.79 -27.73 -29.30
N GLY A 346 8.67 -26.82 -30.26
CA GLY A 346 7.48 -26.65 -31.09
C GLY A 346 6.38 -25.77 -30.47
N LEU A 347 6.62 -25.14 -29.31
CA LEU A 347 5.65 -24.26 -28.67
C LEU A 347 5.53 -22.88 -29.38
N VAL A 348 6.65 -22.31 -29.81
CA VAL A 348 6.73 -21.07 -30.61
C VAL A 348 7.99 -21.13 -31.48
N ASP A 349 7.94 -20.57 -32.69
CA ASP A 349 9.11 -20.47 -33.56
C ASP A 349 10.06 -19.37 -33.06
N HIS A 350 11.36 -19.65 -32.98
CA HIS A 350 12.36 -18.69 -32.52
C HIS A 350 13.76 -19.01 -33.04
N ASP A 351 14.62 -17.99 -33.07
CA ASP A 351 16.06 -18.11 -33.34
C ASP A 351 16.92 -18.00 -32.06
N LEU A 352 16.29 -17.91 -30.88
CA LEU A 352 16.99 -17.83 -29.60
C LEU A 352 17.90 -19.05 -29.35
N PRO A 353 19.13 -18.86 -28.82
CA PRO A 353 20.01 -19.97 -28.50
C PRO A 353 19.50 -20.78 -27.31
N VAL A 354 19.70 -22.10 -27.35
CA VAL A 354 19.52 -22.97 -26.18
C VAL A 354 20.69 -22.75 -25.25
N VAL A 355 20.46 -22.08 -24.12
CA VAL A 355 21.49 -21.76 -23.12
C VAL A 355 21.57 -22.84 -22.04
N PHE A 356 20.43 -23.47 -21.74
CA PHE A 356 20.34 -24.60 -20.82
C PHE A 356 19.43 -25.66 -21.43
N ASP A 357 19.89 -26.90 -21.50
CA ASP A 357 19.13 -28.02 -22.06
C ASP A 357 18.83 -29.03 -20.95
N ALA A 358 17.72 -28.83 -20.24
CA ALA A 358 17.31 -29.65 -19.10
C ALA A 358 17.06 -31.10 -19.51
N THR A 359 16.68 -31.34 -20.77
CA THR A 359 16.47 -32.70 -21.32
C THR A 359 17.77 -33.51 -21.37
N LYS A 360 18.92 -32.84 -21.31
CA LYS A 360 20.26 -33.44 -21.27
C LYS A 360 20.91 -33.30 -19.90
N GLU A 361 20.93 -32.09 -19.35
CA GLU A 361 21.65 -31.78 -18.11
C GLU A 361 20.98 -32.41 -16.89
N LEU A 362 19.65 -32.52 -16.90
CA LEU A 362 18.86 -33.09 -15.80
C LEU A 362 18.12 -34.38 -16.22
N ALA A 363 18.63 -35.05 -17.25
CA ALA A 363 18.05 -36.28 -17.78
C ALA A 363 18.01 -37.38 -16.70
N GLY A 364 16.80 -37.74 -16.23
CA GLY A 364 16.60 -38.77 -15.21
C GLY A 364 17.12 -38.39 -13.82
N ALA A 365 17.43 -37.12 -13.58
CA ALA A 365 17.82 -36.62 -12.27
C ALA A 365 16.64 -36.74 -11.29
N SER A 366 16.92 -37.13 -10.04
CA SER A 366 15.95 -36.97 -8.96
C SER A 366 15.84 -35.49 -8.55
N GLU A 367 14.80 -35.11 -7.80
CA GLU A 367 14.67 -33.76 -7.22
C GLU A 367 15.91 -33.36 -6.41
N ARG A 368 16.43 -34.29 -5.61
CA ARG A 368 17.65 -34.06 -4.82
C ARG A 368 18.86 -33.82 -5.72
N ASP A 369 19.04 -34.60 -6.78
CA ASP A 369 20.19 -34.44 -7.68
C ASP A 369 20.08 -33.13 -8.48
N ALA A 370 18.89 -32.77 -8.93
CA ALA A 370 18.64 -31.50 -9.61
C ALA A 370 18.86 -30.31 -8.66
N THR A 371 18.34 -30.39 -7.43
CA THR A 371 18.50 -29.34 -6.41
C THR A 371 19.97 -29.11 -6.11
N ARG A 372 20.73 -30.18 -5.87
CA ARG A 372 22.19 -30.14 -5.69
C ARG A 372 22.86 -29.49 -6.90
N TYR A 373 22.54 -29.95 -8.11
CA TYR A 373 23.15 -29.46 -9.34
C TYR A 373 23.02 -27.94 -9.49
N VAL A 374 21.82 -27.40 -9.23
CA VAL A 374 21.52 -25.98 -9.36
C VAL A 374 22.07 -25.17 -8.19
N PHE A 375 22.00 -25.67 -6.96
CA PHE A 375 22.57 -25.00 -5.79
C PHE A 375 24.06 -24.75 -5.97
N ASP A 376 24.83 -25.79 -6.31
CA ASP A 376 26.29 -25.73 -6.46
C ASP A 376 26.75 -24.75 -7.56
N ARG A 377 25.89 -24.45 -8.54
CA ARG A 377 26.22 -23.63 -9.73
C ARG A 377 25.66 -22.23 -9.69
N TYR A 378 24.46 -22.05 -9.15
CA TYR A 378 23.67 -20.84 -9.36
C TYR A 378 23.20 -20.18 -8.05
N ALA A 379 23.34 -20.80 -6.87
CA ALA A 379 22.83 -20.23 -5.62
C ALA A 379 23.37 -18.80 -5.35
N ASN A 380 24.65 -18.55 -5.63
CA ASN A 380 25.28 -17.22 -5.46
C ASN A 380 24.72 -16.13 -6.40
N GLU A 381 23.92 -16.50 -7.40
CA GLU A 381 23.26 -15.57 -8.32
C GLU A 381 21.76 -15.40 -8.00
N THR A 382 21.30 -16.01 -6.91
CA THR A 382 19.91 -15.92 -6.44
C THR A 382 19.78 -14.99 -5.24
N THR A 383 18.59 -14.44 -5.01
CA THR A 383 18.35 -13.44 -3.97
C THR A 383 17.82 -14.02 -2.67
N THR A 384 16.99 -15.07 -2.74
CA THR A 384 16.50 -15.87 -1.62
C THR A 384 15.89 -17.20 -2.12
N MET A 385 15.13 -17.91 -1.30
CA MET A 385 14.52 -19.22 -1.59
C MET A 385 13.07 -19.15 -2.05
N ALA A 386 12.65 -20.17 -2.79
CA ALA A 386 11.25 -20.50 -3.03
C ALA A 386 11.01 -22.02 -3.00
N LYS A 387 9.84 -22.45 -2.53
CA LYS A 387 9.37 -23.84 -2.64
C LYS A 387 8.23 -23.95 -3.65
N MET A 388 8.34 -24.95 -4.53
CA MET A 388 7.34 -25.25 -5.54
C MET A 388 7.19 -26.76 -5.69
N ASP A 389 6.08 -27.32 -5.21
CA ASP A 389 5.80 -28.74 -5.39
C ASP A 389 5.77 -29.09 -6.90
N PRO A 390 6.62 -30.03 -7.38
CA PRO A 390 6.60 -30.50 -8.76
C PRO A 390 5.34 -31.31 -9.12
N GLY A 391 4.45 -31.57 -8.16
CA GLY A 391 3.15 -32.22 -8.32
C GLY A 391 3.10 -33.57 -7.61
N TYR A 392 3.53 -33.61 -6.35
CA TYR A 392 3.35 -34.72 -5.45
C TYR A 392 1.88 -34.81 -5.01
N GLU A 393 1.34 -36.02 -5.03
CA GLU A 393 -0.01 -36.28 -4.55
C GLU A 393 -0.01 -37.48 -3.60
N GLY A 394 -0.89 -37.43 -2.60
CA GLY A 394 -1.04 -38.49 -1.61
C GLY A 394 -0.69 -38.01 -0.21
N LYS A 395 -0.45 -38.96 0.70
CA LYS A 395 -0.09 -38.66 2.09
C LYS A 395 1.32 -39.20 2.38
N PRO A 396 2.09 -38.51 3.24
CA PRO A 396 3.34 -39.04 3.73
C PRO A 396 3.17 -40.43 4.38
N PRO A 397 4.19 -41.30 4.29
CA PRO A 397 5.47 -41.11 3.61
C PRO A 397 5.45 -41.57 2.13
N HIS A 398 4.27 -41.67 1.51
CA HIS A 398 4.09 -42.38 0.23
C HIS A 398 3.45 -41.50 -0.85
N ALA A 399 3.77 -40.20 -0.90
CA ALA A 399 3.31 -39.37 -2.01
C ALA A 399 3.97 -39.82 -3.32
N ALA A 400 3.17 -39.81 -4.38
CA ALA A 400 3.63 -40.12 -5.73
C ALA A 400 3.65 -38.84 -6.56
N LEU A 401 4.65 -38.69 -7.41
CA LEU A 401 4.75 -37.56 -8.32
C LEU A 401 3.78 -37.72 -9.51
N THR A 402 2.47 -37.61 -9.28
CA THR A 402 1.40 -37.83 -10.27
C THR A 402 0.68 -36.56 -10.76
N GLY A 403 0.66 -35.49 -9.95
CA GLY A 403 0.03 -34.20 -10.27
C GLY A 403 0.81 -33.29 -11.23
N THR A 404 0.77 -31.99 -11.04
CA THR A 404 1.55 -31.00 -11.81
C THR A 404 1.94 -29.81 -10.95
N ALA A 405 3.12 -29.24 -11.19
CA ALA A 405 3.52 -27.99 -10.55
C ALA A 405 2.57 -26.83 -10.87
N ASN A 406 2.31 -25.98 -9.87
CA ASN A 406 1.53 -24.75 -10.04
C ASN A 406 2.41 -23.63 -10.63
N PRO A 407 2.09 -23.08 -11.81
CA PRO A 407 2.89 -22.04 -12.44
C PRO A 407 2.68 -20.63 -11.86
N ALA A 408 1.76 -20.43 -10.91
CA ALA A 408 1.34 -19.11 -10.45
C ALA A 408 2.47 -18.20 -9.94
N LEU A 409 3.47 -18.77 -9.23
CA LEU A 409 4.58 -18.03 -8.65
C LEU A 409 5.81 -17.90 -9.59
N VAL A 410 5.75 -18.50 -10.78
CA VAL A 410 6.90 -18.58 -11.71
C VAL A 410 7.34 -17.19 -12.18
N ASP A 411 6.42 -16.25 -12.41
CA ASP A 411 6.77 -14.87 -12.75
C ASP A 411 7.70 -14.25 -11.71
N PHE A 412 7.35 -14.37 -10.43
CA PHE A 412 8.10 -13.76 -9.34
C PHE A 412 9.42 -14.48 -9.09
N ILE A 413 9.45 -15.83 -9.15
CA ILE A 413 10.68 -16.60 -9.05
C ILE A 413 11.67 -16.17 -10.13
N VAL A 414 11.19 -16.04 -11.37
CA VAL A 414 12.02 -15.58 -12.48
C VAL A 414 12.42 -14.13 -12.23
N GLN A 415 11.47 -13.22 -11.98
CA GLN A 415 11.74 -11.80 -11.76
C GLN A 415 12.81 -11.56 -10.70
N GLU A 416 12.64 -12.11 -9.51
CA GLU A 416 13.53 -11.85 -8.36
C GLU A 416 14.74 -12.79 -8.31
N LYS A 417 14.87 -13.71 -9.28
CA LYS A 417 15.95 -14.73 -9.31
C LYS A 417 15.98 -15.56 -8.04
N LEU A 418 14.86 -16.19 -7.69
CA LEU A 418 14.78 -17.03 -6.48
C LEU A 418 15.38 -18.41 -6.73
N PHE A 419 16.04 -18.97 -5.71
CA PHE A 419 16.42 -20.38 -5.69
C PHE A 419 15.18 -21.22 -5.38
N CYS A 420 14.56 -21.73 -6.44
CA CYS A 420 13.36 -22.55 -6.39
C CYS A 420 13.69 -24.04 -6.36
N PHE A 421 13.19 -24.74 -5.34
CA PHE A 421 13.43 -26.16 -5.13
C PHE A 421 12.21 -26.83 -4.49
N PHE A 422 12.25 -28.16 -4.41
CA PHE A 422 11.34 -28.92 -3.58
C PHE A 422 12.01 -30.24 -3.22
N LEU A 423 12.08 -30.54 -1.94
CA LEU A 423 12.63 -31.78 -1.41
C LEU A 423 11.56 -32.40 -0.53
N TYR A 424 10.91 -33.46 -1.02
CA TYR A 424 9.74 -34.05 -0.35
C TYR A 424 10.03 -34.46 1.09
N ASP A 425 11.21 -35.02 1.36
CA ASP A 425 11.67 -35.38 2.70
C ASP A 425 12.64 -34.33 3.29
N GLY A 426 12.64 -33.10 2.76
CA GLY A 426 13.59 -32.04 3.07
C GLY A 426 13.56 -31.56 4.51
N CYS A 427 12.40 -31.67 5.18
CA CYS A 427 12.25 -31.29 6.58
C CYS A 427 12.23 -32.50 7.53
N VAL A 428 12.37 -33.73 7.02
CA VAL A 428 12.33 -34.95 7.84
C VAL A 428 13.74 -35.32 8.29
N PRO A 429 14.08 -35.26 9.59
CA PRO A 429 15.42 -35.54 10.05
C PRO A 429 15.92 -36.93 9.64
N LEU A 430 17.24 -37.05 9.46
CA LEU A 430 17.96 -38.28 9.08
C LEU A 430 17.66 -38.81 7.67
N THR A 431 16.91 -38.08 6.85
CA THR A 431 16.78 -38.37 5.41
C THR A 431 17.93 -37.72 4.64
N LYS A 432 18.17 -38.19 3.40
CA LYS A 432 19.17 -37.59 2.51
C LYS A 432 18.75 -36.21 2.01
N ASP A 433 17.46 -35.98 1.93
CA ASP A 433 16.88 -34.72 1.46
C ASP A 433 17.02 -33.66 2.54
N HIS A 434 16.76 -34.01 3.80
CA HIS A 434 17.07 -33.15 4.95
C HIS A 434 18.56 -32.86 5.09
N ALA A 435 19.43 -33.85 4.87
CA ALA A 435 20.87 -33.59 4.87
C ALA A 435 21.29 -32.56 3.80
N LEU A 436 20.65 -32.59 2.62
CA LEU A 436 20.86 -31.57 1.58
C LEU A 436 20.28 -30.22 2.01
N MET A 437 19.08 -30.20 2.59
CA MET A 437 18.42 -28.96 3.05
C MET A 437 19.26 -28.23 4.11
N GLU A 438 19.77 -28.96 5.11
CA GLU A 438 20.71 -28.43 6.12
C GLU A 438 21.98 -27.85 5.48
N GLU A 439 22.52 -28.52 4.46
CA GLU A 439 23.70 -28.00 3.76
C GLU A 439 23.38 -26.72 2.96
N ILE A 440 22.20 -26.64 2.34
CA ILE A 440 21.74 -25.46 1.63
C ILE A 440 21.61 -24.27 2.58
N VAL A 441 20.93 -24.45 3.71
CA VAL A 441 20.75 -23.39 4.72
C VAL A 441 22.10 -22.94 5.28
N ALA A 442 22.95 -23.89 5.72
CA ALA A 442 24.23 -23.58 6.34
C ALA A 442 25.26 -22.92 5.39
N ASN A 443 25.12 -23.11 4.08
CA ASN A 443 26.02 -22.53 3.07
C ASN A 443 25.32 -21.52 2.16
N SER A 444 24.16 -21.02 2.58
CA SER A 444 23.36 -20.09 1.80
C SER A 444 24.06 -18.72 1.66
N PRO A 445 23.91 -18.03 0.51
CA PRO A 445 24.41 -16.67 0.32
C PRO A 445 23.40 -15.59 0.75
N TRP A 446 22.25 -15.98 1.27
CA TRP A 446 21.12 -15.10 1.52
C TRP A 446 21.14 -14.49 2.93
N PRO A 447 20.53 -13.32 3.14
CA PRO A 447 20.37 -12.77 4.49
C PRO A 447 19.52 -13.66 5.39
N GLU A 448 19.87 -13.74 6.66
CA GLU A 448 19.06 -14.41 7.69
C GLU A 448 18.24 -13.38 8.52
N PRO A 449 17.00 -13.71 8.95
CA PRO A 449 16.27 -14.94 8.64
C PRO A 449 15.96 -15.07 7.14
N ILE A 450 16.15 -16.28 6.60
CA ILE A 450 15.99 -16.56 5.17
C ILE A 450 14.50 -16.57 4.83
N VAL A 451 14.13 -15.75 3.86
CA VAL A 451 12.76 -15.62 3.36
C VAL A 451 12.48 -16.72 2.33
N VAL A 452 11.50 -17.57 2.59
CA VAL A 452 11.10 -18.66 1.68
C VAL A 452 9.73 -18.34 1.09
N TYR A 453 9.67 -18.06 -0.21
CA TYR A 453 8.40 -17.90 -0.94
C TYR A 453 7.80 -19.26 -1.32
N GLY A 454 6.50 -19.31 -1.57
CA GLY A 454 5.80 -20.56 -1.89
C GLY A 454 5.09 -21.12 -0.67
N TYR A 455 5.01 -22.44 -0.55
CA TYR A 455 4.39 -23.09 0.60
C TYR A 455 5.00 -24.48 0.78
N ASP A 456 5.29 -24.88 2.01
CA ASP A 456 5.65 -26.25 2.35
C ASP A 456 4.40 -27.05 2.74
N ASP A 457 3.94 -27.90 1.82
CA ASP A 457 2.87 -28.88 2.02
C ASP A 457 3.39 -30.33 2.00
N SER A 458 4.70 -30.52 2.18
CA SER A 458 5.34 -31.82 1.99
C SER A 458 4.85 -32.87 2.98
N TRP A 459 4.59 -32.48 4.24
CA TRP A 459 4.30 -33.39 5.34
C TRP A 459 3.13 -32.96 6.24
N PRO A 460 1.86 -33.05 5.77
CA PRO A 460 0.67 -32.73 6.56
C PRO A 460 0.30 -33.86 7.55
N LEU A 461 1.21 -34.19 8.48
CA LEU A 461 0.98 -35.17 9.55
C LEU A 461 0.47 -34.51 10.83
N ALA A 462 -0.84 -34.69 11.10
CA ALA A 462 -1.51 -34.18 12.29
C ALA A 462 -1.34 -32.65 12.42
N GLY A 463 -1.75 -31.91 11.39
CA GLY A 463 -1.33 -30.52 11.17
C GLY A 463 -0.10 -30.49 10.26
N ASP A 464 0.40 -29.30 9.96
CA ASP A 464 1.61 -29.15 9.17
C ASP A 464 2.77 -28.74 10.09
N LEU A 465 3.67 -29.69 10.33
CA LEU A 465 4.75 -29.56 11.34
C LEU A 465 5.88 -28.65 10.87
N PHE A 466 5.99 -28.45 9.56
CA PHE A 466 7.08 -27.73 8.91
C PHE A 466 6.60 -26.52 8.12
N GLU A 467 5.30 -26.26 8.12
CA GLU A 467 4.61 -25.18 7.42
C GLU A 467 5.26 -23.79 7.55
N ALA A 468 5.84 -23.50 8.71
CA ALA A 468 6.47 -22.21 9.01
C ALA A 468 7.96 -22.14 8.63
N GLU A 469 8.52 -23.21 8.05
CA GLU A 469 9.93 -23.39 7.65
C GLU A 469 10.95 -23.39 8.79
N THR A 470 10.65 -22.73 9.92
CA THR A 470 11.59 -22.55 11.02
C THR A 470 12.06 -23.88 11.62
N THR A 471 11.24 -24.93 11.58
CA THR A 471 11.61 -26.27 12.09
C THR A 471 12.15 -27.20 11.02
N CYS A 472 12.26 -26.75 9.76
CA CYS A 472 12.66 -27.61 8.64
C CYS A 472 14.17 -27.89 8.63
N ALA A 473 15.00 -26.86 8.70
CA ALA A 473 16.46 -26.98 8.74
C ALA A 473 17.10 -25.71 9.34
N GLY A 474 18.12 -25.89 10.19
CA GLY A 474 18.94 -24.79 10.74
C GLY A 474 18.24 -23.71 11.59
N HIS A 475 16.92 -23.74 11.74
CA HIS A 475 16.13 -22.74 12.49
C HIS A 475 16.31 -21.29 12.06
N ALA A 476 16.67 -21.05 10.80
CA ALA A 476 16.96 -19.72 10.26
C ALA A 476 15.96 -19.25 9.18
N MET A 477 14.93 -20.02 8.88
CA MET A 477 13.98 -19.75 7.79
C MET A 477 12.61 -19.31 8.30
N GLY A 478 11.92 -18.52 7.47
CA GLY A 478 10.51 -18.18 7.63
C GLY A 478 9.80 -18.04 6.27
N GLN A 479 8.52 -18.41 6.24
CA GLN A 479 7.74 -18.52 5.02
C GLN A 479 7.04 -17.20 4.65
N VAL A 480 6.88 -17.00 3.34
CA VAL A 480 5.88 -16.12 2.72
C VAL A 480 4.95 -17.01 1.90
N ALA A 481 3.80 -17.36 2.49
CA ALA A 481 2.84 -18.27 1.88
C ALA A 481 2.28 -17.67 0.58
N SER A 482 2.73 -18.19 -0.57
CA SER A 482 2.48 -17.59 -1.89
C SER A 482 2.47 -18.58 -3.07
N ASN A 483 2.37 -19.89 -2.83
CA ASN A 483 2.43 -20.91 -3.89
C ASN A 483 1.35 -20.74 -4.98
N GLY A 484 0.12 -20.37 -4.60
CA GLY A 484 -0.97 -20.08 -5.55
C GLY A 484 -1.14 -18.61 -5.91
N PHE A 485 -0.24 -17.71 -5.50
CA PHE A 485 -0.34 -16.29 -5.83
C PHE A 485 0.14 -16.00 -7.25
N SER A 486 -0.78 -15.86 -8.20
CA SER A 486 -0.46 -15.35 -9.54
C SER A 486 -0.16 -13.84 -9.51
N ASN A 487 0.69 -13.36 -10.43
CA ASN A 487 1.02 -11.94 -10.62
C ASN A 487 1.84 -11.29 -9.51
N LEU A 488 2.49 -12.06 -8.64
CA LEU A 488 3.32 -11.47 -7.58
C LEU A 488 4.45 -10.62 -8.18
N GLY A 489 4.97 -11.02 -9.35
CA GLY A 489 5.89 -10.24 -10.15
C GLY A 489 5.33 -8.86 -10.49
N PHE A 490 4.13 -8.81 -11.07
CA PHE A 490 3.46 -7.55 -11.38
C PHE A 490 3.26 -6.65 -10.16
N PHE A 491 2.74 -7.21 -9.06
CA PHE A 491 2.47 -6.44 -7.84
C PHE A 491 3.74 -5.90 -7.15
N SER A 492 4.90 -6.46 -7.48
CA SER A 492 6.22 -6.04 -6.97
C SER A 492 6.95 -5.01 -7.83
N VAL A 493 6.40 -4.63 -8.99
CA VAL A 493 7.05 -3.65 -9.88
C VAL A 493 7.10 -2.24 -9.27
N ASP A 494 6.12 -1.89 -8.45
CA ASP A 494 6.11 -0.62 -7.76
C ASP A 494 7.02 -0.65 -6.53
N ALA A 495 7.68 0.46 -6.25
CA ALA A 495 8.59 0.56 -5.12
C ALA A 495 7.86 0.26 -3.79
N PRO A 496 8.48 -0.47 -2.86
CA PRO A 496 7.90 -0.75 -1.54
C PRO A 496 7.48 0.51 -0.79
N THR A 497 6.52 0.34 0.12
CA THR A 497 6.10 1.39 1.04
C THR A 497 7.23 1.72 2.03
N GLU A 498 7.78 2.94 1.94
CA GLU A 498 8.82 3.42 2.87
C GLU A 498 8.29 4.36 3.97
N THR A 499 7.03 4.76 3.88
CA THR A 499 6.41 5.66 4.87
C THR A 499 5.25 4.97 5.59
N PRO A 500 5.07 5.21 6.91
CA PRO A 500 3.97 4.64 7.66
C PRO A 500 2.61 4.91 7.02
N LYS A 501 1.83 3.85 6.82
CA LYS A 501 0.42 3.96 6.45
C LYS A 501 -0.35 4.65 7.58
N VAL A 502 -1.45 5.30 7.24
CA VAL A 502 -2.40 5.79 8.25
C VAL A 502 -3.42 4.68 8.49
N GLN A 503 -3.49 4.16 9.71
CA GLN A 503 -4.51 3.17 10.06
C GLN A 503 -5.91 3.77 9.79
N PRO A 504 -6.74 3.10 8.98
CA PRO A 504 -8.04 3.63 8.56
C PRO A 504 -9.11 3.40 9.63
N PHE A 505 -8.77 3.68 10.89
CA PHE A 505 -9.58 3.42 12.07
C PHE A 505 -9.84 4.74 12.82
N ASP A 506 -11.09 4.98 13.23
CA ASP A 506 -11.39 6.15 14.07
C ASP A 506 -11.01 5.89 15.53
N HIS A 507 -9.80 6.28 15.92
CA HIS A 507 -9.34 6.14 17.30
C HIS A 507 -10.22 6.88 18.33
N ALA A 508 -11.07 7.83 17.92
CA ALA A 508 -12.04 8.44 18.83
C ALA A 508 -13.16 7.47 19.25
N ALA A 509 -13.36 6.38 18.50
CA ALA A 509 -14.30 5.31 18.85
C ALA A 509 -13.72 4.32 19.88
N THR A 510 -12.40 4.32 20.10
CA THR A 510 -11.77 3.46 21.11
C THR A 510 -11.82 4.14 22.49
N PRO A 511 -12.22 3.41 23.55
CA PRO A 511 -12.19 3.91 24.92
C PRO A 511 -10.79 4.45 25.29
N ALA A 512 -10.72 5.74 25.63
CA ALA A 512 -9.46 6.38 26.02
C ALA A 512 -8.91 5.89 27.37
N ALA A 513 -9.78 5.31 28.21
CA ALA A 513 -9.44 4.81 29.53
C ALA A 513 -10.15 3.48 29.84
N TYR A 514 -9.48 2.64 30.61
CA TYR A 514 -10.02 1.39 31.13
C TYR A 514 -11.14 1.65 32.16
N ASP A 515 -12.28 0.97 32.00
CA ASP A 515 -13.39 0.91 32.94
C ASP A 515 -13.56 -0.52 33.48
N GLY A 516 -13.53 -0.69 34.80
CA GLY A 516 -13.74 -1.97 35.46
C GLY A 516 -15.17 -2.52 35.33
N GLY A 517 -16.13 -1.70 34.89
CA GLY A 517 -17.50 -2.12 34.58
C GLY A 517 -17.67 -2.75 33.19
N THR A 518 -16.67 -2.63 32.32
CA THR A 518 -16.75 -3.05 30.91
C THR A 518 -15.80 -4.20 30.61
N THR A 519 -16.27 -5.19 29.86
CA THR A 519 -15.44 -6.25 29.29
C THR A 519 -15.00 -5.84 27.89
N TYR A 520 -13.69 -5.74 27.65
CA TYR A 520 -13.11 -5.36 26.37
C TYR A 520 -12.66 -6.60 25.59
N VAL A 521 -13.12 -6.71 24.35
CA VAL A 521 -12.81 -7.82 23.45
C VAL A 521 -12.28 -7.30 22.13
N SER A 522 -11.27 -7.95 21.55
CA SER A 522 -10.93 -7.76 20.14
C SER A 522 -11.09 -9.04 19.35
N PHE A 523 -11.68 -8.94 18.17
CA PHE A 523 -11.69 -10.02 17.16
C PHE A 523 -10.60 -9.72 16.13
N VAL A 524 -9.65 -10.65 16.02
CA VAL A 524 -8.53 -10.60 15.07
C VAL A 524 -8.78 -11.66 14.00
N VAL A 525 -9.10 -11.24 12.79
CA VAL A 525 -9.28 -12.11 11.62
C VAL A 525 -7.90 -12.51 11.08
N GLY A 526 -7.65 -13.80 11.02
CA GLY A 526 -6.39 -14.45 10.71
C GLY A 526 -6.14 -14.73 9.23
N ASP A 527 -5.06 -15.49 9.01
CA ASP A 527 -4.55 -15.99 7.73
C ASP A 527 -4.14 -14.87 6.75
N GLY A 528 -3.83 -13.69 7.28
CA GLY A 528 -3.32 -12.56 6.51
C GLY A 528 -1.85 -12.70 6.12
N ASP A 529 -1.11 -13.67 6.67
CA ASP A 529 0.24 -14.08 6.26
C ASP A 529 0.24 -14.76 4.88
N ASN A 530 -0.83 -15.49 4.56
CA ASN A 530 -1.01 -16.16 3.29
C ASN A 530 -1.47 -15.17 2.21
N LEU A 531 -0.56 -14.83 1.30
CA LEU A 531 -0.82 -13.85 0.26
C LEU A 531 -1.91 -14.32 -0.72
N GLU A 532 -2.02 -15.63 -0.99
CA GLU A 532 -3.06 -16.16 -1.86
C GLU A 532 -4.45 -15.90 -1.25
N MET A 533 -4.60 -16.12 0.06
CA MET A 533 -5.82 -15.78 0.78
C MET A 533 -6.06 -14.26 0.81
N VAL A 534 -5.01 -13.46 1.01
CA VAL A 534 -5.10 -11.98 0.95
C VAL A 534 -5.67 -11.52 -0.38
N LYS A 535 -5.14 -12.04 -1.50
CA LYS A 535 -5.59 -11.70 -2.85
C LYS A 535 -7.01 -12.21 -3.14
N GLY A 536 -7.35 -13.41 -2.67
CA GLY A 536 -8.64 -14.05 -2.89
C GLY A 536 -9.64 -13.81 -1.76
N SER A 537 -9.79 -14.78 -0.88
CA SER A 537 -10.87 -14.84 0.12
C SER A 537 -10.95 -13.62 1.06
N ARG A 538 -9.82 -13.04 1.48
CA ARG A 538 -9.81 -11.87 2.38
C ARG A 538 -10.23 -10.59 1.68
N ARG A 539 -9.93 -10.46 0.38
CA ARG A 539 -10.48 -9.39 -0.46
C ARG A 539 -12.01 -9.50 -0.52
N HIS A 540 -12.54 -10.68 -0.82
CA HIS A 540 -13.99 -10.93 -0.84
C HIS A 540 -14.67 -10.62 0.49
N TRP A 541 -14.04 -10.98 1.61
CA TRP A 541 -14.55 -10.66 2.95
C TRP A 541 -14.52 -9.16 3.24
N MET A 542 -13.48 -8.45 2.81
CA MET A 542 -13.42 -7.00 2.96
C MET A 542 -14.49 -6.29 2.10
N GLU A 543 -14.78 -6.79 0.90
CA GLU A 543 -15.89 -6.31 0.07
C GLU A 543 -17.24 -6.57 0.74
N GLN A 544 -17.47 -7.78 1.26
CA GLN A 544 -18.66 -8.13 2.05
C GLN A 544 -18.80 -7.22 3.27
N ARG A 545 -17.69 -6.92 3.96
CA ARG A 545 -17.63 -6.00 5.09
C ARG A 545 -18.10 -4.59 4.71
N VAL A 546 -17.57 -4.03 3.62
CA VAL A 546 -17.97 -2.70 3.12
C VAL A 546 -19.44 -2.68 2.70
N ALA A 547 -19.91 -3.73 2.02
CA ALA A 547 -21.31 -3.86 1.62
C ALA A 547 -22.25 -3.90 2.82
N ASN A 548 -21.93 -4.69 3.86
CA ASN A 548 -22.69 -4.77 5.10
C ASN A 548 -22.71 -3.42 5.83
N TRP A 549 -21.57 -2.71 5.86
CA TRP A 549 -21.44 -1.41 6.53
C TRP A 549 -22.32 -0.30 5.91
N THR A 550 -22.52 -0.38 4.60
CA THR A 550 -23.31 0.58 3.81
C THR A 550 -24.77 0.18 3.60
N SER A 551 -25.17 -0.97 4.14
CA SER A 551 -26.56 -1.46 4.08
C SER A 551 -27.54 -0.58 4.87
N ALA A 552 -28.85 -0.79 4.65
CA ALA A 552 -29.92 0.00 5.28
C ALA A 552 -30.04 -0.21 6.81
N SER A 553 -29.53 -1.31 7.34
CA SER A 553 -29.55 -1.63 8.78
C SER A 553 -28.21 -2.25 9.17
N PRO A 554 -27.12 -1.44 9.17
CA PRO A 554 -25.78 -1.97 9.30
C PRO A 554 -25.50 -2.35 10.76
N LEU A 555 -25.02 -3.58 10.98
CA LEU A 555 -24.39 -3.95 12.24
C LEU A 555 -22.96 -3.39 12.24
N ARG A 556 -22.68 -2.46 13.15
CA ARG A 556 -21.40 -1.73 13.21
C ARG A 556 -20.61 -2.11 14.45
N PHE A 557 -19.43 -2.68 14.24
CA PHE A 557 -18.50 -3.07 15.29
C PHE A 557 -17.08 -3.09 14.73
N PRO A 558 -16.03 -2.82 15.51
CA PRO A 558 -14.65 -2.94 15.06
C PRO A 558 -14.26 -4.36 14.63
N ILE A 559 -13.43 -4.49 13.59
CA ILE A 559 -12.74 -5.74 13.25
C ILE A 559 -11.26 -5.43 13.04
N THR A 560 -10.39 -6.26 13.62
CA THR A 560 -8.96 -6.22 13.32
C THR A 560 -8.64 -7.31 12.31
N TRP A 561 -7.93 -6.96 11.24
CA TRP A 561 -7.48 -7.87 10.19
C TRP A 561 -5.98 -8.09 10.31
N THR A 562 -5.53 -9.32 10.16
CA THR A 562 -4.12 -9.59 9.88
C THR A 562 -3.83 -9.27 8.41
N LEU A 563 -2.67 -8.68 8.12
CA LEU A 563 -2.23 -8.39 6.76
C LEU A 563 -0.72 -8.53 6.66
N SER A 564 -0.26 -9.39 5.76
CA SER A 564 1.15 -9.67 5.52
C SER A 564 1.96 -8.38 5.34
N PRO A 565 3.13 -8.27 6.00
CA PRO A 565 4.04 -7.16 5.73
C PRO A 565 4.49 -7.11 4.27
N ARG A 566 4.40 -8.23 3.54
CA ARG A 566 4.66 -8.26 2.09
C ARG A 566 3.65 -7.44 1.29
N ALA A 567 2.43 -7.20 1.80
CA ALA A 567 1.50 -6.24 1.21
C ALA A 567 2.03 -4.79 1.23
N LEU A 568 3.00 -4.47 2.09
CA LEU A 568 3.72 -3.18 2.07
C LEU A 568 4.80 -3.14 0.98
N GLN A 569 5.35 -4.30 0.62
CA GLN A 569 6.26 -4.48 -0.52
C GLN A 569 5.52 -4.51 -1.85
N PHE A 570 4.20 -4.74 -1.81
CA PHE A 570 3.30 -4.82 -2.97
C PHE A 570 2.19 -3.75 -2.86
N PRO A 571 2.51 -2.45 -3.06
CA PRO A 571 1.66 -1.35 -2.62
C PRO A 571 0.24 -1.40 -3.19
N ALA A 572 0.04 -1.79 -4.45
CA ALA A 572 -1.29 -1.89 -5.04
C ALA A 572 -2.23 -2.85 -4.29
N LEU A 573 -1.69 -3.98 -3.79
CA LEU A 573 -2.43 -4.93 -2.97
C LEU A 573 -2.75 -4.31 -1.60
N GLY A 574 -1.73 -3.79 -0.91
CA GLY A 574 -1.89 -3.21 0.44
C GLY A 574 -2.79 -1.97 0.46
N ASP A 575 -2.62 -1.05 -0.49
CA ASP A 575 -3.37 0.19 -0.59
C ASP A 575 -4.86 -0.07 -0.81
N TRP A 576 -5.22 -1.06 -1.62
CA TRP A 576 -6.62 -1.45 -1.81
C TRP A 576 -7.30 -1.82 -0.49
N PHE A 577 -6.63 -2.59 0.38
CA PHE A 577 -7.17 -2.96 1.71
C PHE A 577 -7.34 -1.74 2.61
N PHE A 578 -6.35 -0.83 2.64
CA PHE A 578 -6.44 0.40 3.41
C PHE A 578 -7.56 1.33 2.90
N GLU A 579 -7.77 1.39 1.59
CA GLU A 579 -8.86 2.14 0.97
C GLU A 579 -10.23 1.55 1.31
N GLN A 580 -10.39 0.22 1.30
CA GLN A 580 -11.64 -0.41 1.71
C GLN A 580 -11.94 -0.18 3.19
N ALA A 581 -10.95 -0.39 4.06
CA ALA A 581 -11.10 -0.16 5.48
C ALA A 581 -11.40 1.33 5.80
N ALA A 582 -10.90 2.27 5.00
CA ALA A 582 -11.22 3.69 5.14
C ALA A 582 -12.71 3.99 4.89
N LYS A 583 -13.43 3.15 4.14
CA LYS A 583 -14.88 3.29 3.90
C LYS A 583 -15.70 2.95 5.14
N THR A 584 -15.20 2.07 6.00
CA THR A 584 -15.89 1.71 7.25
C THR A 584 -15.44 2.57 8.43
N ARG A 585 -14.16 2.97 8.45
CA ARG A 585 -13.49 3.65 9.57
C ARG A 585 -13.52 2.86 10.89
N ALA A 586 -13.77 1.54 10.80
CA ALA A 586 -13.91 0.63 11.94
C ALA A 586 -13.04 -0.63 11.78
N ASP A 587 -12.26 -0.70 10.70
CA ASP A 587 -11.37 -1.81 10.43
C ASP A 587 -9.92 -1.35 10.64
N ALA A 588 -9.14 -2.16 11.34
CA ALA A 588 -7.73 -1.91 11.62
C ALA A 588 -6.88 -3.10 11.17
N PHE A 589 -5.60 -2.86 10.91
CA PHE A 589 -4.65 -3.90 10.50
C PHE A 589 -3.60 -4.14 11.58
N VAL A 590 -3.21 -5.40 11.74
CA VAL A 590 -2.07 -5.86 12.55
C VAL A 590 -1.23 -6.82 11.74
N LEU A 591 0.02 -7.04 12.17
CA LEU A 591 0.87 -8.03 11.54
C LEU A 591 0.33 -9.46 11.78
N PRO A 592 0.44 -10.35 10.78
CA PRO A 592 -0.07 -11.71 10.86
C PRO A 592 0.90 -12.59 11.66
N PRO A 593 0.60 -13.89 11.83
CA PRO A 593 1.56 -14.87 12.31
C PRO A 593 2.88 -14.87 11.50
N SER A 594 4.07 -14.70 12.08
CA SER A 594 4.39 -14.27 13.45
C SER A 594 5.01 -12.87 13.50
N GLY A 595 4.69 -12.00 12.54
CA GLY A 595 5.29 -10.68 12.40
C GLY A 595 5.81 -10.45 10.98
N ASP A 596 7.14 -10.39 10.84
CA ASP A 596 7.85 -10.20 9.57
C ASP A 596 7.69 -11.39 8.60
N LEU A 597 7.70 -12.62 9.15
CA LEU A 597 7.53 -13.87 8.41
C LEU A 597 6.58 -14.82 9.14
N TYR A 598 6.02 -15.75 8.37
CA TYR A 598 5.36 -16.91 8.92
C TYR A 598 6.42 -17.88 9.47
N ALA A 599 6.62 -17.87 10.78
CA ALA A 599 7.74 -18.51 11.48
C ALA A 599 7.41 -18.88 12.94
N TYR A 600 8.27 -19.69 13.57
CA TYR A 600 8.30 -19.98 15.02
C TYR A 600 9.52 -19.30 15.68
N PRO A 601 9.51 -17.98 15.85
CA PRO A 601 10.72 -17.22 16.12
C PRO A 601 11.40 -17.58 17.46
N SER A 602 10.69 -18.13 18.45
CA SER A 602 11.33 -18.59 19.71
C SER A 602 12.27 -19.80 19.55
N GLU A 603 12.16 -20.52 18.43
CA GLU A 603 13.05 -21.63 18.06
C GLU A 603 14.31 -21.15 17.32
N MET A 604 14.34 -19.91 16.83
CA MET A 604 15.54 -19.32 16.23
C MET A 604 16.60 -19.06 17.30
N ASP A 605 17.86 -19.00 16.87
CA ASP A 605 18.98 -18.56 17.71
C ASP A 605 18.81 -17.11 18.17
N GLU A 606 19.43 -16.74 19.30
CA GLU A 606 19.17 -15.48 20.00
C GLU A 606 19.46 -14.23 19.14
N GLU A 607 20.46 -14.29 18.26
CA GLU A 607 20.76 -13.21 17.32
C GLU A 607 19.66 -13.05 16.27
N LEU A 608 19.18 -14.16 15.70
CA LEU A 608 18.08 -14.17 14.74
C LEU A 608 16.76 -13.75 15.39
N GLN A 609 16.50 -14.14 16.64
CA GLN A 609 15.36 -13.63 17.40
C GLN A 609 15.37 -12.09 17.48
N ARG A 610 16.53 -11.49 17.73
CA ARG A 610 16.66 -10.02 17.77
C ARG A 610 16.44 -9.39 16.40
N ALA A 611 17.00 -9.98 15.34
CA ALA A 611 16.78 -9.53 13.97
C ALA A 611 15.28 -9.58 13.63
N PHE A 612 14.64 -10.71 13.89
CA PHE A 612 13.22 -10.94 13.66
C PHE A 612 12.33 -9.94 14.42
N VAL A 613 12.63 -9.66 15.70
CA VAL A 613 11.90 -8.66 16.50
C VAL A 613 12.07 -7.26 15.92
N ASN A 614 13.28 -6.90 15.46
CA ASN A 614 13.55 -5.60 14.84
C ASN A 614 12.82 -5.45 13.51
N ASP A 615 12.82 -6.48 12.67
CA ASP A 615 12.12 -6.49 11.39
C ASP A 615 10.60 -6.43 11.60
N THR A 616 10.07 -7.21 12.55
CA THR A 616 8.66 -7.11 12.95
C THR A 616 8.31 -5.69 13.44
N ALA A 617 9.19 -5.06 14.23
CA ALA A 617 8.96 -3.69 14.72
C ALA A 617 9.01 -2.64 13.61
N ARG A 618 9.89 -2.82 12.61
CA ARG A 618 9.97 -1.99 11.40
C ARG A 618 8.70 -2.14 10.56
N ASP A 619 8.25 -3.36 10.37
CA ASP A 619 7.04 -3.63 9.59
C ASP A 619 5.79 -3.12 10.29
N ALA A 620 5.72 -3.26 11.63
CA ALA A 620 4.68 -2.65 12.44
C ALA A 620 4.73 -1.11 12.35
N TYR A 621 5.91 -0.52 12.19
CA TYR A 621 6.04 0.91 11.96
C TYR A 621 5.46 1.33 10.62
N LEU A 622 5.76 0.60 9.55
CA LEU A 622 5.26 0.87 8.20
C LEU A 622 3.76 0.59 8.06
N LEU A 623 3.24 -0.48 8.67
CA LEU A 623 1.80 -0.74 8.76
C LEU A 623 1.10 0.23 9.73
N ASN A 624 1.87 0.95 10.54
CA ASN A 624 1.40 1.76 11.67
C ASN A 624 0.53 0.97 12.65
N SER A 625 0.94 -0.26 12.94
CA SER A 625 0.36 -1.13 13.94
C SER A 625 1.20 -1.14 15.23
N SER A 626 0.60 -1.46 16.36
CA SER A 626 1.25 -1.72 17.65
C SER A 626 1.08 -3.18 18.08
N ALA A 627 0.71 -4.06 17.16
CA ALA A 627 0.27 -5.41 17.46
C ALA A 627 0.69 -6.42 16.39
N THR A 628 0.95 -7.65 16.81
CA THR A 628 1.18 -8.79 15.93
C THR A 628 0.57 -10.07 16.49
N VAL A 629 0.14 -10.95 15.61
CA VAL A 629 -0.16 -12.33 15.98
C VAL A 629 1.15 -13.09 16.12
N ALA A 630 1.22 -14.01 17.08
CA ALA A 630 2.42 -14.78 17.39
C ALA A 630 2.08 -16.27 17.40
N TRP A 631 2.63 -17.00 16.43
CA TRP A 631 2.62 -18.46 16.40
C TRP A 631 3.91 -18.98 17.01
N GLU A 632 3.75 -19.97 17.88
CA GLU A 632 4.87 -20.71 18.44
C GLU A 632 4.55 -22.19 18.49
N PHE A 633 5.59 -22.99 18.33
CA PHE A 633 5.48 -24.44 18.29
C PHE A 633 4.99 -25.02 19.63
N LEU A 634 4.13 -26.03 19.57
CA LEU A 634 3.65 -26.72 20.75
C LEU A 634 4.82 -27.20 21.63
N GLY A 635 4.88 -26.70 22.86
CA GLY A 635 5.90 -27.06 23.84
C GLY A 635 7.01 -26.02 24.02
N SER A 636 7.10 -24.99 23.17
CA SER A 636 8.08 -23.91 23.30
C SER A 636 7.61 -22.74 24.18
N TRP A 637 6.31 -22.67 24.48
CA TRP A 637 5.68 -21.51 25.14
C TRP A 637 6.32 -21.06 26.45
N THR A 638 6.75 -21.97 27.32
CA THR A 638 7.43 -21.59 28.57
C THR A 638 8.70 -20.78 28.27
N LYS A 639 9.52 -21.23 27.31
CA LYS A 639 10.73 -20.54 26.87
C LYS A 639 10.38 -19.26 26.11
N ALA A 640 9.39 -19.31 25.23
CA ALA A 640 8.96 -18.14 24.46
C ALA A 640 8.49 -16.99 25.36
N ILE A 641 7.69 -17.30 26.40
CA ILE A 641 7.20 -16.33 27.40
C ILE A 641 8.33 -15.77 28.25
N ALA A 642 9.28 -16.62 28.67
CA ALA A 642 10.36 -16.20 29.53
C ALA A 642 11.43 -15.38 28.80
N ASP A 643 11.79 -15.77 27.58
CA ASP A 643 13.01 -15.30 26.93
C ASP A 643 12.75 -14.53 25.64
N PHE A 644 11.79 -14.96 24.81
CA PHE A 644 11.56 -14.37 23.49
C PHE A 644 10.64 -13.14 23.54
N PHE A 645 9.40 -13.30 23.99
CA PHE A 645 8.40 -12.23 23.96
C PHE A 645 8.76 -10.96 24.75
N PRO A 646 9.51 -11.02 25.87
CA PRO A 646 10.00 -9.81 26.53
C PRO A 646 10.83 -8.90 25.62
N LYS A 647 11.48 -9.43 24.57
CA LYS A 647 12.24 -8.64 23.58
C LYS A 647 11.36 -7.60 22.85
N TYR A 648 10.06 -7.84 22.72
CA TYR A 648 9.12 -6.88 22.12
C TYR A 648 8.82 -5.68 23.02
N ALA A 649 9.01 -5.78 24.34
CA ALA A 649 8.68 -4.71 25.28
C ALA A 649 9.47 -3.41 25.02
N ALA A 650 10.67 -3.52 24.44
CA ALA A 650 11.49 -2.39 24.02
C ALA A 650 11.08 -1.77 22.67
N THR A 651 10.06 -2.32 22.01
CA THR A 651 9.63 -1.94 20.65
C THR A 651 8.28 -1.21 20.65
N ARG A 652 7.77 -0.84 19.47
CA ARG A 652 6.40 -0.31 19.32
C ARG A 652 5.31 -1.38 19.38
N VAL A 653 5.67 -2.66 19.27
CA VAL A 653 4.73 -3.78 19.30
C VAL A 653 4.39 -4.07 20.75
N ALA A 654 3.24 -3.56 21.19
CA ALA A 654 2.77 -3.66 22.57
C ALA A 654 1.79 -4.82 22.77
N GLY A 655 1.14 -5.31 21.72
CA GLY A 655 0.18 -6.42 21.78
C GLY A 655 0.66 -7.65 21.00
N LEU A 656 0.75 -8.79 21.67
CA LEU A 656 1.12 -10.07 21.10
C LEU A 656 -0.08 -11.02 21.25
N PHE A 657 -0.62 -11.52 20.14
CA PHE A 657 -1.80 -12.39 20.14
C PHE A 657 -1.35 -13.84 19.92
N ALA A 658 -1.28 -14.60 21.01
CA ALA A 658 -0.81 -15.98 20.97
C ALA A 658 -1.79 -16.90 20.24
N VAL A 659 -1.25 -17.77 19.38
CA VAL A 659 -1.96 -18.86 18.71
C VAL A 659 -1.06 -20.09 18.82
N ASN A 660 -1.59 -21.17 19.39
CA ASN A 660 -0.81 -22.38 19.61
C ASN A 660 -0.89 -23.28 18.38
N VAL A 661 0.27 -23.67 17.84
CA VAL A 661 0.32 -24.40 16.58
C VAL A 661 1.25 -25.61 16.66
N PRO A 662 1.04 -26.63 15.80
CA PRO A 662 -0.05 -26.77 14.81
C PRO A 662 -1.40 -27.19 15.43
N TYR A 663 -1.49 -27.29 16.76
CA TYR A 663 -2.64 -27.83 17.47
C TYR A 663 -3.34 -26.80 18.37
N LEU A 664 -4.67 -26.86 18.41
CA LEU A 664 -5.54 -26.16 19.37
C LEU A 664 -5.42 -26.68 20.82
N PHE A 665 -4.20 -26.91 21.30
CA PHE A 665 -3.97 -27.25 22.70
C PHE A 665 -3.91 -25.98 23.56
N PRO A 666 -4.40 -26.02 24.81
CA PRO A 666 -4.19 -24.92 25.73
C PRO A 666 -2.69 -24.68 25.97
N ILE A 667 -2.28 -23.41 25.92
CA ILE A 667 -0.98 -22.98 26.43
C ILE A 667 -1.06 -23.00 27.96
N VAL A 668 -0.52 -24.05 28.57
CA VAL A 668 -0.64 -24.32 30.01
C VAL A 668 0.06 -23.28 30.89
N ASP A 669 0.99 -22.51 30.33
CA ASP A 669 1.67 -21.39 30.99
C ASP A 669 0.71 -20.23 31.33
N PHE A 670 -0.47 -20.17 30.70
CA PHE A 670 -1.55 -19.30 31.11
C PHE A 670 -2.37 -19.93 32.25
N GLY A 671 -2.53 -19.19 33.35
CA GLY A 671 -3.42 -19.60 34.43
C GLY A 671 -4.87 -19.68 33.95
N PHE A 672 -5.70 -20.53 34.58
CA PHE A 672 -7.10 -20.74 34.15
C PHE A 672 -7.93 -19.47 34.05
N ALA A 673 -7.72 -18.48 34.93
CA ALA A 673 -8.43 -17.20 34.93
C ALA A 673 -7.71 -16.09 34.16
N GLU A 674 -6.45 -16.30 33.78
CA GLU A 674 -5.60 -15.30 33.12
C GLU A 674 -6.11 -15.04 31.70
N GLN A 675 -6.20 -13.77 31.31
CA GLN A 675 -6.57 -13.36 29.94
C GLN A 675 -5.39 -12.82 29.14
N TYR A 676 -4.34 -12.39 29.84
CA TYR A 676 -3.12 -11.88 29.26
C TYR A 676 -2.00 -11.88 30.32
N LYS A 677 -0.75 -11.83 29.86
CA LYS A 677 0.46 -11.60 30.65
C LYS A 677 1.04 -10.23 30.32
N VAL A 678 1.50 -9.51 31.33
CA VAL A 678 2.33 -8.31 31.14
C VAL A 678 3.79 -8.73 31.16
N LEU A 679 4.47 -8.53 30.05
CA LEU A 679 5.88 -8.80 29.88
C LEU A 679 6.64 -7.50 30.08
N SER A 680 7.86 -7.58 30.64
CA SER A 680 8.71 -6.40 30.84
C SER A 680 10.12 -6.69 30.37
N ASP A 681 10.79 -5.67 29.83
CA ASP A 681 12.24 -5.71 29.62
C ASP A 681 13.00 -5.22 30.88
N ASP A 682 14.34 -5.26 30.81
CA ASP A 682 15.23 -4.79 31.88
C ASP A 682 15.08 -3.28 32.19
N ALA A 683 14.57 -2.50 31.24
CA ALA A 683 14.32 -1.07 31.39
C ALA A 683 12.93 -0.76 31.99
N GLY A 684 12.09 -1.78 32.19
CA GLY A 684 10.73 -1.66 32.70
C GLY A 684 9.69 -1.23 31.64
N ASN A 685 10.05 -1.22 30.35
CA ASN A 685 9.09 -1.13 29.26
C ASN A 685 8.22 -2.39 29.25
N ARG A 686 7.01 -2.31 28.69
CA ARG A 686 6.02 -3.38 28.81
C ARG A 686 5.36 -3.73 27.49
N ALA A 687 5.16 -5.02 27.27
CA ALA A 687 4.29 -5.59 26.25
C ALA A 687 3.23 -6.49 26.89
N VAL A 688 2.20 -6.83 26.13
CA VAL A 688 1.09 -7.68 26.58
C VAL A 688 0.98 -8.89 25.68
N LEU A 689 1.11 -10.07 26.26
CA LEU A 689 0.84 -11.34 25.57
C LEU A 689 -0.58 -11.81 25.95
N PHE A 690 -1.49 -11.76 24.99
CA PHE A 690 -2.86 -12.23 25.17
C PHE A 690 -2.93 -13.75 25.16
N ARG A 691 -3.82 -14.29 26.00
CA ARG A 691 -4.11 -15.71 26.03
C ARG A 691 -4.66 -16.17 24.67
N PRO A 692 -4.29 -17.36 24.19
CA PRO A 692 -4.88 -17.94 22.98
C PRO A 692 -6.36 -18.21 23.19
N ASN A 693 -7.22 -17.43 22.53
CA ASN A 693 -8.61 -17.78 22.32
C ASN A 693 -8.85 -17.91 20.81
N GLU A 694 -8.46 -19.05 20.28
CA GLU A 694 -8.67 -19.36 18.87
C GLU A 694 -10.12 -19.80 18.64
N TRP A 695 -10.67 -19.39 17.50
CA TRP A 695 -11.96 -19.82 17.03
C TRP A 695 -11.91 -20.09 15.53
N ARG A 696 -12.28 -21.30 15.12
CA ARG A 696 -12.22 -21.71 13.72
C ARG A 696 -13.58 -21.77 13.04
N GLY A 697 -14.52 -20.92 13.47
CA GLY A 697 -15.89 -20.88 12.96
C GLY A 697 -16.80 -21.92 13.59
N THR A 698 -17.96 -22.16 12.97
CA THR A 698 -19.00 -23.05 13.53
C THR A 698 -19.10 -24.42 12.87
N THR A 699 -18.39 -24.64 11.76
CA THR A 699 -18.56 -25.81 10.89
C THR A 699 -17.42 -26.83 10.97
N CYS A 700 -16.51 -26.68 11.94
CA CYS A 700 -15.28 -27.48 11.95
C CYS A 700 -15.48 -28.95 12.39
N PRO A 701 -14.68 -29.91 11.86
CA PRO A 701 -14.84 -31.35 12.12
C PRO A 701 -14.64 -31.79 13.58
N HIS A 702 -14.03 -30.95 14.43
CA HIS A 702 -13.62 -31.31 15.80
C HIS A 702 -14.45 -30.64 16.90
N GLY A 703 -15.65 -30.15 16.59
CA GLY A 703 -16.59 -29.62 17.60
C GLY A 703 -16.27 -28.17 17.99
N CYS A 704 -16.25 -27.28 17.01
CA CYS A 704 -16.08 -25.85 17.27
C CYS A 704 -17.27 -25.26 18.03
N ALA A 705 -17.00 -24.18 18.76
CA ALA A 705 -18.03 -23.42 19.46
C ALA A 705 -19.04 -22.84 18.45
N THR A 706 -20.34 -23.00 18.73
CA THR A 706 -21.41 -22.29 18.01
C THR A 706 -21.33 -20.78 18.29
N HIS A 707 -22.08 -19.97 17.53
CA HIS A 707 -22.18 -18.53 17.79
C HIS A 707 -22.62 -18.24 19.23
N GLU A 708 -23.63 -18.97 19.73
CA GLU A 708 -24.12 -18.85 21.11
C GLU A 708 -23.07 -19.30 22.13
N ALA A 709 -22.37 -20.41 21.88
CA ALA A 709 -21.37 -20.91 22.81
C ALA A 709 -20.17 -19.94 22.94
N LEU A 710 -19.75 -19.31 21.84
CA LEU A 710 -18.72 -18.27 21.87
C LEU A 710 -19.22 -17.00 22.57
N ALA A 711 -20.44 -16.56 22.26
CA ALA A 711 -21.04 -15.39 22.91
C ALA A 711 -21.22 -15.61 24.42
N ASP A 712 -21.71 -16.78 24.85
CA ASP A 712 -21.84 -17.17 26.26
C ASP A 712 -20.49 -17.17 26.97
N LYS A 713 -19.44 -17.70 26.32
CA LYS A 713 -18.06 -17.64 26.84
C LYS A 713 -17.62 -16.20 27.07
N ILE A 714 -17.86 -15.30 26.12
CA ILE A 714 -17.49 -13.88 26.22
C ILE A 714 -18.32 -13.17 27.30
N ASN A 715 -19.64 -13.38 27.31
CA ASN A 715 -20.57 -12.79 28.25
C ASN A 715 -20.30 -13.23 29.69
N GLY A 716 -19.82 -14.46 29.87
CA GLY A 716 -19.43 -15.03 31.16
C GLY A 716 -18.10 -14.51 31.73
N LEU A 717 -17.32 -13.72 30.97
CA LEU A 717 -16.10 -13.11 31.49
C LEU A 717 -16.45 -12.09 32.60
N PRO A 718 -15.67 -12.02 33.70
CA PRO A 718 -15.86 -10.99 34.71
C PRO A 718 -15.80 -9.58 34.10
N THR A 719 -16.64 -8.66 34.58
CA THR A 719 -16.57 -7.25 34.16
C THR A 719 -15.18 -6.68 34.41
N GLY A 720 -14.71 -5.81 33.51
CA GLY A 720 -13.33 -5.32 33.53
C GLY A 720 -12.36 -6.29 32.85
N SER A 721 -12.82 -7.39 32.26
CA SER A 721 -11.94 -8.29 31.51
C SER A 721 -11.40 -7.63 30.24
N VAL A 722 -10.19 -8.04 29.82
CA VAL A 722 -9.57 -7.61 28.56
C VAL A 722 -9.09 -8.89 27.88
N ALA A 723 -9.70 -9.24 26.75
CA ALA A 723 -9.46 -10.51 26.07
C ALA A 723 -9.39 -10.33 24.55
N ALA A 724 -8.65 -11.21 23.89
CA ALA A 724 -8.55 -11.24 22.44
C ALA A 724 -8.99 -12.59 21.91
N TYR A 725 -9.59 -12.61 20.73
CA TYR A 725 -10.04 -13.80 20.03
C TYR A 725 -9.49 -13.79 18.60
N TYR A 726 -8.75 -14.83 18.26
CA TYR A 726 -8.18 -15.03 16.93
C TYR A 726 -9.09 -15.95 16.11
N ALA A 727 -9.52 -15.49 14.93
CA ALA A 727 -10.43 -16.23 14.06
C ALA A 727 -9.70 -16.65 12.78
N THR A 728 -9.61 -17.96 12.51
CA THR A 728 -8.89 -18.53 11.35
C THR A 728 -9.81 -19.42 10.51
N SER A 729 -9.61 -19.41 9.19
CA SER A 729 -10.44 -20.13 8.23
C SER A 729 -10.20 -21.64 8.17
N ASP A 730 -9.15 -22.16 8.79
CA ASP A 730 -8.81 -23.60 8.76
C ASP A 730 -9.93 -24.54 9.25
N GLY A 731 -10.87 -24.03 10.04
CA GLY A 731 -12.03 -24.78 10.52
C GLY A 731 -13.36 -24.43 9.84
N GLY A 732 -13.34 -23.63 8.78
CA GLY A 732 -14.55 -23.15 8.10
C GLY A 732 -15.12 -21.87 8.69
N PHE A 733 -14.32 -21.07 9.40
CA PHE A 733 -14.69 -19.70 9.75
C PHE A 733 -14.94 -18.88 8.48
N ASP A 734 -16.04 -18.12 8.49
CA ASP A 734 -16.27 -17.04 7.55
C ASP A 734 -16.66 -15.74 8.26
N LEU A 735 -16.62 -14.63 7.53
CA LEU A 735 -16.97 -13.33 8.10
C LEU A 735 -18.41 -13.28 8.65
N GLY A 736 -19.33 -14.07 8.07
CA GLY A 736 -20.71 -14.20 8.52
C GLY A 736 -20.83 -14.74 9.95
N ASP A 737 -19.90 -15.60 10.38
CA ASP A 737 -19.86 -16.10 11.75
C ASP A 737 -19.72 -14.96 12.79
N LEU A 738 -18.92 -13.92 12.50
CA LEU A 738 -18.83 -12.74 13.37
C LEU A 738 -20.14 -11.94 13.37
N TYR A 739 -20.77 -11.75 12.22
CA TYR A 739 -22.06 -11.05 12.13
C TYR A 739 -23.19 -11.79 12.87
N ALA A 740 -23.11 -13.12 13.00
CA ALA A 740 -24.04 -13.90 13.79
C ALA A 740 -23.73 -13.85 15.30
N THR A 741 -22.46 -13.77 15.69
CA THR A 741 -22.02 -13.80 17.09
C THR A 741 -22.14 -12.46 17.80
N VAL A 742 -21.76 -11.35 17.14
CA VAL A 742 -21.72 -10.02 17.76
C VAL A 742 -23.06 -9.55 18.35
N PRO A 743 -24.23 -9.78 17.70
CA PRO A 743 -25.54 -9.42 18.26
C PRO A 743 -25.92 -10.16 19.55
N LEU A 744 -25.22 -11.25 19.88
CA LEU A 744 -25.46 -12.06 21.07
C LEU A 744 -24.63 -11.59 22.28
N LEU A 745 -23.73 -10.63 22.10
CA LEU A 745 -22.91 -10.08 23.18
C LEU A 745 -23.73 -9.17 24.09
N GLY A 746 -23.49 -9.26 25.40
CA GLY A 746 -24.17 -8.46 26.41
C GLY A 746 -23.72 -7.00 26.40
N ASP A 747 -24.57 -6.12 26.96
CA ASP A 747 -24.34 -4.67 27.00
C ASP A 747 -23.04 -4.24 27.72
N HIS A 748 -22.48 -5.12 28.58
CA HIS A 748 -21.22 -4.88 29.28
C HIS A 748 -19.99 -5.18 28.42
N VAL A 749 -20.15 -5.76 27.23
CA VAL A 749 -19.06 -6.13 26.32
C VAL A 749 -18.86 -5.03 25.28
N THR A 750 -17.63 -4.56 25.14
CA THR A 750 -17.22 -3.60 24.11
C THR A 750 -16.18 -4.23 23.19
N ILE A 751 -16.47 -4.25 21.90
CA ILE A 751 -15.50 -4.67 20.88
C ILE A 751 -14.57 -3.50 20.57
N VAL A 752 -13.26 -3.74 20.62
CA VAL A 752 -12.21 -2.74 20.39
C VAL A 752 -11.19 -3.24 19.36
N ASP A 753 -10.42 -2.31 18.81
CA ASP A 753 -9.30 -2.63 17.94
C ASP A 753 -8.14 -3.28 18.71
N ALA A 754 -7.43 -4.19 18.05
CA ALA A 754 -6.32 -4.92 18.67
C ALA A 754 -5.13 -4.00 19.04
N ASN A 755 -4.90 -2.93 18.28
CA ASN A 755 -3.82 -1.99 18.51
C ASN A 755 -3.97 -1.25 19.86
N ALA A 756 -5.20 -1.00 20.29
CA ALA A 756 -5.51 -0.36 21.57
C ALA A 756 -5.72 -1.35 22.73
N LEU A 757 -6.07 -2.60 22.45
CA LEU A 757 -6.37 -3.61 23.48
C LEU A 757 -5.20 -3.78 24.47
N ALA A 758 -3.95 -3.75 23.99
CA ALA A 758 -2.77 -3.81 24.85
C ALA A 758 -2.70 -2.65 25.85
N GLY A 759 -3.07 -1.43 25.42
CA GLY A 759 -3.14 -0.26 26.30
C GLY A 759 -4.17 -0.44 27.42
N LEU A 760 -5.35 -1.00 27.10
CA LEU A 760 -6.39 -1.30 28.09
C LEU A 760 -5.93 -2.37 29.10
N ALA A 761 -5.23 -3.41 28.63
CA ALA A 761 -4.65 -4.44 29.49
C ALA A 761 -3.59 -3.86 30.47
N LEU A 762 -2.70 -2.98 29.98
CA LEU A 762 -1.71 -2.32 30.84
C LEU A 762 -2.36 -1.40 31.88
N GLN A 763 -3.39 -0.65 31.51
CA GLN A 763 -4.15 0.20 32.44
C GLN A 763 -4.86 -0.62 33.52
N ARG A 764 -5.49 -1.73 33.12
CA ARG A 764 -6.09 -2.67 34.07
C ARG A 764 -5.07 -3.20 35.07
N SER A 765 -3.92 -3.69 34.59
CA SER A 765 -2.86 -4.22 35.45
C SER A 765 -2.36 -3.18 36.45
N ALA A 766 -2.22 -1.92 36.03
CA ALA A 766 -1.87 -0.82 36.92
C ALA A 766 -2.96 -0.56 37.98
N ALA A 767 -4.24 -0.63 37.61
CA ALA A 767 -5.35 -0.46 38.53
C ALA A 767 -5.47 -1.61 39.55
N GLU A 768 -5.18 -2.85 39.15
CA GLU A 768 -5.12 -4.00 40.05
C GLU A 768 -3.94 -3.89 41.03
N ALA A 769 -2.75 -3.51 40.54
CA ALA A 769 -1.57 -3.29 41.37
C ALA A 769 -1.74 -2.14 42.39
N ALA A 770 -2.58 -1.13 42.09
CA ALA A 770 -2.88 -0.05 43.02
C ALA A 770 -3.89 -0.44 44.12
N ARG A 771 -4.60 -1.57 43.98
CA ARG A 771 -5.59 -2.07 44.95
C ARG A 771 -5.03 -3.14 45.90
N GLY A 772 -3.99 -3.87 45.47
CA GLY A 772 -3.25 -4.84 46.29
C GLY A 772 -2.17 -4.17 47.10
#